data_AF-A0A9Y1BLA9-F1
#
_entry.id   AF-A0A9Y1BLA9-F1
#
_cell.length_a   1.000
_cell.length_b   1.000
_cell.length_c   1.000
_cell.angle_alpha   90.00
_cell.angle_beta   90.00
_cell.angle_gamma   90.00
#
_symmetry.space_group_name_H-M   'P 1'
#
loop_
_entity.id
_entity.type
_entity.pdbx_description
1 polymer ?
#
loop_
_entity_poly.entity_id
_entity_poly.type
_entity_poly.pdbx_seq_one_letter_code
_entity_poly.pdbx_strand_id
1 'polypeptide(L)'
;MTKDRKETDISKFNNDDTKNKSGKEQVLEKEEPLLDISFNDTSEISVPPRLIDQVIGQDEAVEIIKKAALQKRHVMLIGDPGTGKSMLGQAMAELLPKEDLVDILCLPNPKYPNQPRIATLPAGHGTRKVQMDTELARKKGNKRFVVSLFILIAIIGYAIIATSSRPDLQPQTLLMAMFVGFFIFFMLNQSRSRPEALIPKLLVDNSNSKRAPFNDATGSHAGALLGDVRHDPFQSFLSGNIKIFEGNGLTEVNIKEYADKLFEKYSNRIVKDKSNNYEAIFLEKPIRVIGEEKGQLISADVLSVNRYEYSDYAVEIEIENGKKVAVTPEHRIFVQNENGYMIEKPAMKLKKGERIVSIDNEIIIDGEDIASTFGENDLKQYLLYKRFLEVRKLHPTWGYKRISKFLGEKSSKTRWWYEEKHIPKAQRTINWLENKGLLPLKISNSKLLLIAKVLGALFGDGGIFENLNGIFLSSSELESVKEFQSDIEKIFDLDENEFGRIIEGGEKGHSWCYQNTNRAIVRFFLALGAPKGKKTEQPLYVPAWIYTDDAVEEEFFSSFLGSEIGVPKVHISGIRLQTFDLAITGKKELSKNRLEFLNQVIQFLEKRGVKCNNVRVYDTPNKRYYKYRLFISTQFSNVYQFSKEIKLNYCRYKGEKLSKTINAFGKIKKQRYEALIDKGYSAEKAMNKLKLSQRGLYIILSEEW
;
A
#
# COMPACT_ATOMS: atom_id res chain seq x y z
N MET A 1 43.31 38.52 35.27
CA MET A 1 42.61 39.24 34.17
C MET A 1 42.20 38.18 33.17
N THR A 2 40.94 37.84 32.88
CA THR A 2 39.62 38.48 33.05
C THR A 2 38.56 37.35 33.04
N LYS A 3 37.58 37.43 33.97
CA LYS A 3 36.12 37.17 33.87
C LYS A 3 35.60 36.11 32.88
N ASP A 4 34.57 35.30 33.12
CA ASP A 4 33.48 35.24 34.09
C ASP A 4 32.74 33.89 33.89
N ARG A 5 31.86 33.58 34.85
CA ARG A 5 30.68 32.66 34.82
C ARG A 5 30.81 31.38 35.64
N LYS A 6 30.29 31.49 36.86
CA LYS A 6 29.82 30.42 37.74
C LYS A 6 28.46 29.92 37.23
N GLU A 7 28.36 28.63 36.93
CA GLU A 7 27.11 27.86 37.03
C GLU A 7 26.94 27.44 38.48
N THR A 8 25.78 27.74 39.07
CA THR A 8 25.39 27.28 40.41
C THR A 8 24.52 26.04 40.31
N ASP A 9 24.89 25.09 41.18
CA ASP A 9 24.36 23.74 41.35
C ASP A 9 22.86 23.64 41.63
N ILE A 10 22.30 22.57 41.08
CA ILE A 10 20.99 22.00 41.42
C ILE A 10 21.20 21.06 42.61
N SER A 11 20.60 21.35 43.77
CA SER A 11 20.53 20.43 44.91
C SER A 11 19.09 20.04 45.27
N LYS A 12 18.78 18.79 44.90
CA LYS A 12 18.07 17.74 45.65
C LYS A 12 17.02 18.17 46.71
N PHE A 13 15.77 17.85 46.41
CA PHE A 13 14.76 17.53 47.42
C PHE A 13 15.06 16.15 48.02
N ASN A 14 15.28 16.10 49.34
CA ASN A 14 15.07 14.90 50.15
C ASN A 14 14.00 15.23 51.19
N ASN A 15 12.98 14.37 51.22
CA ASN A 15 12.11 14.19 52.38
C ASN A 15 12.94 13.67 53.53
N ASP A 16 12.76 14.21 54.72
CA ASP A 16 12.63 13.38 55.91
C ASP A 16 11.98 14.15 57.08
N ASP A 17 11.28 13.35 57.87
CA ASP A 17 11.07 13.51 59.31
C ASP A 17 9.86 14.27 59.88
N THR A 18 8.86 13.41 60.15
CA THR A 18 8.28 13.13 61.48
C THR A 18 7.58 14.24 62.27
N LYS A 19 6.27 14.03 62.37
CA LYS A 19 5.39 14.21 63.54
C LYS A 19 6.08 14.70 64.82
N ASN A 20 5.65 15.86 65.31
CA ASN A 20 5.43 16.05 66.74
C ASN A 20 4.21 16.94 67.03
N LYS A 21 3.35 16.44 67.90
CA LYS A 21 2.18 17.12 68.47
C LYS A 21 2.65 18.15 69.51
N SER A 22 2.05 19.33 69.54
CA SER A 22 1.18 19.81 70.63
C SER A 22 1.09 21.34 70.72
N GLY A 23 -0.14 21.84 70.61
CA GLY A 23 -0.73 22.94 71.39
C GLY A 23 0.01 24.28 71.49
N LYS A 24 -0.38 25.23 70.63
CA LYS A 24 -1.02 26.52 70.99
C LYS A 24 -1.26 27.30 69.69
N GLU A 25 -2.51 27.62 69.39
CA GLU A 25 -2.89 28.52 68.30
C GLU A 25 -2.28 29.91 68.55
N GLN A 26 -1.25 30.25 67.79
CA GLN A 26 -0.87 31.64 67.53
C GLN A 26 -1.66 32.11 66.32
N VAL A 27 -2.49 33.14 66.54
CA VAL A 27 -3.19 33.90 65.50
C VAL A 27 -2.12 34.51 64.59
N LEU A 28 -1.99 33.99 63.36
CA LEU A 28 -1.24 34.65 62.29
C LEU A 28 -2.10 35.79 61.73
N GLU A 29 -1.65 37.02 61.93
CA GLU A 29 -2.14 38.19 61.20
C GLU A 29 -2.03 37.91 59.69
N LYS A 30 -3.16 38.04 58.97
CA LYS A 30 -3.17 38.02 57.51
C LYS A 30 -2.56 39.33 57.03
N GLU A 31 -1.38 39.28 56.41
CA GLU A 31 -0.92 40.37 55.55
C GLU A 31 -1.93 40.53 54.41
N GLU A 32 -2.63 41.66 54.37
CA GLU A 32 -3.48 42.02 53.22
C GLU A 32 -2.57 42.28 52.01
N PRO A 33 -2.82 41.66 50.85
CA PRO A 33 -2.04 41.94 49.66
C PRO A 33 -2.27 43.41 49.26
N LEU A 34 -1.17 44.17 49.16
CA LEU A 34 -1.18 45.55 48.69
C LEU A 34 -1.65 45.56 47.22
N LEU A 35 -2.92 45.87 47.00
CA LEU A 35 -3.49 46.09 45.67
C LEU A 35 -3.57 47.61 45.45
N ASP A 36 -3.08 48.08 44.30
CA ASP A 36 -3.10 49.51 43.92
C ASP A 36 -4.52 50.06 43.64
N ILE A 37 -5.56 49.24 43.83
CA ILE A 37 -6.95 49.54 43.52
C ILE A 37 -7.83 49.03 44.67
N SER A 38 -8.65 49.90 45.26
CA SER A 38 -9.64 49.52 46.27
C SER A 38 -10.96 49.11 45.61
N PHE A 39 -11.42 47.89 45.87
CA PHE A 39 -12.71 47.38 45.42
C PHE A 39 -13.26 46.39 46.47
N ASN A 40 -14.59 46.25 46.56
CA ASN A 40 -15.18 45.28 47.49
C ASN A 40 -15.28 43.88 46.87
N ASP A 41 -15.65 43.81 45.59
CA ASP A 41 -15.75 42.58 44.82
C ASP A 41 -15.26 42.78 43.37
N THR A 42 -14.78 41.69 42.77
CA THR A 42 -14.26 41.69 41.40
C THR A 42 -15.30 42.07 40.34
N SER A 43 -16.59 42.04 40.66
CA SER A 43 -17.64 42.59 39.80
C SER A 43 -17.53 44.10 39.57
N GLU A 44 -16.83 44.83 40.43
CA GLU A 44 -16.56 46.27 40.29
C GLU A 44 -15.44 46.56 39.27
N ILE A 45 -14.69 45.54 38.83
CA ILE A 45 -13.56 45.69 37.91
C ILE A 45 -14.04 45.52 36.45
N SER A 46 -13.81 46.54 35.64
CA SER A 46 -14.16 46.51 34.21
C SER A 46 -13.21 45.60 33.43
N VAL A 47 -13.76 44.55 32.80
CA VAL A 47 -13.00 43.64 31.92
C VAL A 47 -13.04 44.15 30.48
N PRO A 48 -11.90 44.30 29.80
CA PRO A 48 -11.86 44.73 28.40
C PRO A 48 -12.67 43.81 27.48
N PRO A 49 -13.38 44.33 26.46
CA PRO A 49 -14.25 43.51 25.61
C PRO A 49 -13.50 42.66 24.57
N ARG A 50 -12.25 43.01 24.23
CA ARG A 50 -11.43 42.31 23.23
C ARG A 50 -10.48 41.36 23.94
N LEU A 51 -10.36 40.13 23.42
CA LEU A 51 -9.47 39.11 24.01
C LEU A 51 -8.01 39.56 24.06
N ILE A 52 -7.56 40.31 23.06
CA ILE A 52 -6.17 40.78 23.00
C ILE A 52 -5.81 41.73 24.15
N ASP A 53 -6.78 42.49 24.66
CA ASP A 53 -6.58 43.47 25.73
C ASP A 53 -6.82 42.84 27.12
N GLN A 54 -7.23 41.55 27.18
CA GLN A 54 -7.35 40.76 28.41
C GLN A 54 -6.07 39.95 28.71
N VAL A 55 -5.05 39.98 27.84
CA VAL A 55 -3.80 39.26 28.06
C VAL A 55 -2.95 40.02 29.08
N ILE A 56 -2.60 39.37 30.19
CA ILE A 56 -1.89 39.99 31.32
C ILE A 56 -0.40 39.64 31.27
N GLY A 57 0.46 40.66 31.43
CA GLY A 57 1.90 40.48 31.62
C GLY A 57 2.69 40.04 30.38
N GLN A 58 2.14 40.21 29.17
CA GLN A 58 2.78 39.81 27.91
C GLN A 58 2.66 40.89 26.83
N ASP A 59 3.03 42.14 27.15
CA ASP A 59 2.83 43.30 26.27
C ASP A 59 3.53 43.17 24.91
N GLU A 60 4.76 42.64 24.89
CA GLU A 60 5.52 42.42 23.65
C GLU A 60 4.83 41.39 22.74
N ALA A 61 4.33 40.28 23.31
CA ALA A 61 3.61 39.26 22.56
C ALA A 61 2.31 39.82 21.98
N VAL A 62 1.59 40.64 22.75
CA VAL A 62 0.38 41.34 22.30
C VAL A 62 0.68 42.25 21.12
N GLU A 63 1.76 43.04 21.17
CA GLU A 63 2.14 43.93 20.06
C GLU A 63 2.51 43.15 18.80
N ILE A 64 3.26 42.05 18.94
CA ILE A 64 3.62 41.16 17.82
C ILE A 64 2.38 40.55 17.20
N ILE A 65 1.43 40.07 18.00
CA ILE A 65 0.17 39.50 17.51
C ILE A 65 -0.66 40.55 16.76
N LYS A 66 -0.76 41.78 17.27
CA LYS A 66 -1.45 42.90 16.59
C LYS A 66 -0.81 43.17 15.22
N LYS A 67 0.53 43.24 15.14
CA LYS A 67 1.26 43.41 13.87
C LYS A 67 1.08 42.22 12.92
N ALA A 68 1.15 41.00 13.43
CA ALA A 68 1.03 39.79 12.64
C ALA A 68 -0.38 39.61 12.06
N ALA A 69 -1.43 39.96 12.80
CA ALA A 69 -2.81 39.94 12.33
C ALA A 69 -3.01 40.92 11.17
N LEU A 70 -2.54 42.17 11.32
CA LEU A 70 -2.61 43.19 10.26
C LEU A 70 -1.86 42.76 8.99
N GLN A 71 -0.69 42.15 9.14
CA GLN A 71 0.16 41.71 8.04
C GLN A 71 -0.16 40.29 7.53
N LYS A 72 -1.11 39.58 8.14
CA LYS A 72 -1.46 38.18 7.85
C LYS A 72 -0.23 37.24 7.89
N ARG A 73 0.65 37.40 8.88
CA ARG A 73 1.87 36.59 9.07
C ARG A 73 1.62 35.43 10.02
N HIS A 74 2.35 34.32 9.82
CA HIS A 74 2.36 33.21 10.77
C HIS A 74 3.13 33.60 12.03
N VAL A 75 2.68 33.09 13.19
CA VAL A 75 3.30 33.33 14.49
C VAL A 75 3.60 31.99 15.16
N MET A 76 4.79 31.87 15.73
CA MET A 76 5.18 30.74 16.57
C MET A 76 5.29 31.23 18.01
N LEU A 77 4.40 30.76 18.88
CA LEU A 77 4.38 31.11 20.29
C LEU A 77 5.12 30.05 21.12
N ILE A 78 6.17 30.45 21.82
CA ILE A 78 7.00 29.58 22.67
C ILE A 78 6.85 30.02 24.12
N GLY A 79 6.53 29.08 25.02
CA GLY A 79 6.41 29.34 26.45
C GLY A 79 5.91 28.11 27.19
N ASP A 80 6.06 28.11 28.52
CA ASP A 80 5.68 26.97 29.37
C ASP A 80 4.19 26.62 29.26
N PRO A 81 3.77 25.37 29.51
CA PRO A 81 2.35 25.01 29.55
C PRO A 81 1.54 25.92 30.48
N GLY A 82 0.32 26.31 30.09
CA GLY A 82 -0.55 27.18 30.90
C GLY A 82 -0.32 28.70 30.76
N THR A 83 0.65 29.14 29.94
CA THR A 83 0.99 30.58 29.75
C THR A 83 0.08 31.37 28.79
N GLY A 84 -1.10 30.87 28.43
CA GLY A 84 -2.05 31.63 27.59
C GLY A 84 -1.79 31.63 26.08
N LYS A 85 -0.95 30.74 25.54
CA LYS A 85 -0.66 30.65 24.08
C LYS A 85 -1.91 30.53 23.20
N SER A 86 -2.88 29.69 23.57
CA SER A 86 -4.13 29.54 22.82
C SER A 86 -5.01 30.80 22.86
N MET A 87 -4.98 31.54 23.98
CA MET A 87 -5.69 32.82 24.12
C MET A 87 -5.13 33.89 23.17
N LEU A 88 -3.80 33.97 23.02
CA LEU A 88 -3.16 34.84 22.02
C LEU A 88 -3.56 34.45 20.58
N GLY A 89 -3.67 33.16 20.28
CA GLY A 89 -4.16 32.67 18.98
C GLY A 89 -5.62 33.06 18.70
N GLN A 90 -6.51 32.94 19.70
CA GLN A 90 -7.90 33.38 19.59
C GLN A 90 -8.00 34.90 19.42
N ALA A 91 -7.19 35.65 20.18
CA ALA A 91 -7.10 37.10 20.06
C ALA A 91 -6.63 37.55 18.68
N MET A 92 -5.67 36.84 18.08
CA MET A 92 -5.23 37.06 16.70
C MET A 92 -6.36 36.85 15.69
N ALA A 93 -7.14 35.77 15.84
CA ALA A 93 -8.28 35.48 14.96
C ALA A 93 -9.38 36.57 15.04
N GLU A 94 -9.60 37.16 16.22
CA GLU A 94 -10.52 38.29 16.39
C GLU A 94 -10.08 39.55 15.65
N LEU A 95 -8.75 39.78 15.53
CA LEU A 95 -8.18 40.96 14.87
C LEU A 95 -8.12 40.86 13.34
N LEU A 96 -8.31 39.67 12.76
CA LEU A 96 -8.28 39.48 11.31
C LEU A 96 -9.48 40.14 10.63
N PRO A 97 -9.30 40.76 9.44
CA PRO A 97 -10.37 41.44 8.72
C PRO A 97 -11.43 40.45 8.23
N LYS A 98 -12.70 40.88 8.29
CA LYS A 98 -13.88 40.04 7.95
C LYS A 98 -14.17 39.94 6.46
N GLU A 99 -13.70 40.92 5.69
CA GLU A 99 -14.06 41.16 4.29
C GLU A 99 -13.60 40.04 3.34
N ASP A 100 -12.76 39.12 3.83
CA ASP A 100 -12.18 38.01 3.05
C ASP A 100 -12.79 36.63 3.39
N LEU A 101 -13.86 36.54 4.17
CA LEU A 101 -14.47 35.24 4.50
C LEU A 101 -15.15 34.62 3.27
N VAL A 102 -14.80 33.37 3.00
CA VAL A 102 -15.32 32.58 1.88
C VAL A 102 -15.94 31.27 2.36
N ASP A 103 -17.00 30.85 1.68
CA ASP A 103 -17.52 29.49 1.71
C ASP A 103 -16.74 28.63 0.71
N ILE A 104 -16.49 27.36 1.04
CA ILE A 104 -15.77 26.42 0.18
C ILE A 104 -16.72 25.31 -0.26
N LEU A 105 -16.84 25.09 -1.56
CA LEU A 105 -17.68 24.05 -2.16
C LEU A 105 -16.85 23.01 -2.90
N CYS A 106 -17.27 21.75 -2.80
CA CYS A 106 -16.78 20.62 -3.58
C CYS A 106 -17.78 20.31 -4.70
N LEU A 107 -17.34 20.52 -5.93
CA LEU A 107 -18.10 20.29 -7.16
C LEU A 107 -17.67 18.95 -7.78
N PRO A 108 -18.62 18.15 -8.28
CA PRO A 108 -18.27 16.94 -9.00
C PRO A 108 -17.62 17.26 -10.35
N ASN A 109 -16.73 16.37 -10.80
CA ASN A 109 -16.01 16.50 -12.06
C ASN A 109 -16.36 15.33 -13.01
N PRO A 110 -17.27 15.51 -13.98
CA PRO A 110 -17.70 14.42 -14.87
C PRO A 110 -16.59 13.82 -15.73
N LYS A 111 -15.54 14.59 -16.04
CA LYS A 111 -14.40 14.13 -16.86
C LYS A 111 -13.41 13.30 -16.05
N TYR A 112 -13.21 13.66 -14.78
CA TYR A 112 -12.29 12.99 -13.87
C TYR A 112 -12.96 12.81 -12.49
N PRO A 113 -13.71 11.71 -12.29
CA PRO A 113 -14.49 11.50 -11.06
C PRO A 113 -13.66 11.57 -9.76
N ASN A 114 -12.42 11.09 -9.80
CA ASN A 114 -11.50 11.09 -8.66
C ASN A 114 -10.79 12.45 -8.42
N GLN A 115 -11.15 13.48 -9.19
CA GLN A 115 -10.60 14.83 -9.07
C GLN A 115 -11.73 15.86 -8.96
N PRO A 116 -12.42 15.95 -7.80
CA PRO A 116 -13.45 16.95 -7.60
C PRO A 116 -12.88 18.37 -7.73
N ARG A 117 -13.71 19.31 -8.18
CA ARG A 117 -13.32 20.72 -8.32
C ARG A 117 -13.67 21.48 -7.05
N ILE A 118 -12.76 22.29 -6.56
CA ILE A 118 -13.02 23.17 -5.41
C ILE A 118 -13.36 24.57 -5.92
N ALA A 119 -14.44 25.15 -5.40
CA ALA A 119 -14.87 26.51 -5.71
C ALA A 119 -15.07 27.29 -4.40
N THR A 120 -14.71 28.57 -4.42
CA THR A 120 -14.95 29.49 -3.32
C THR A 120 -16.04 30.49 -3.69
N LEU A 121 -16.87 30.84 -2.72
CA LEU A 121 -17.87 31.91 -2.84
C LEU A 121 -17.75 32.83 -1.63
N PRO A 122 -18.17 34.11 -1.69
CA PRO A 122 -18.26 34.95 -0.50
C PRO A 122 -19.13 34.28 0.57
N ALA A 123 -18.79 34.47 1.84
CA ALA A 123 -19.51 33.88 2.97
C ALA A 123 -21.03 34.12 2.88
N GLY A 124 -21.83 33.05 3.05
CA GLY A 124 -23.29 33.08 2.95
C GLY A 124 -23.86 32.75 1.57
N HIS A 125 -23.04 32.75 0.52
CA HIS A 125 -23.48 32.38 -0.84
C HIS A 125 -23.40 30.87 -1.12
N GLY A 126 -22.58 30.12 -0.38
CA GLY A 126 -22.42 28.67 -0.56
C GLY A 126 -23.72 27.91 -0.30
N THR A 127 -24.37 28.17 0.83
CA THR A 127 -25.64 27.53 1.22
C THR A 127 -26.75 27.83 0.23
N ARG A 128 -26.85 29.08 -0.26
CA ARG A 128 -27.80 29.46 -1.31
C ARG A 128 -27.56 28.70 -2.61
N LYS A 129 -26.29 28.56 -3.02
CA LYS A 129 -25.93 27.84 -4.25
C LYS A 129 -26.30 26.36 -4.17
N VAL A 130 -26.02 25.70 -3.05
CA VAL A 130 -26.40 24.30 -2.82
C VAL A 130 -27.91 24.13 -2.85
N GLN A 131 -28.67 25.03 -2.20
CA GLN A 131 -30.14 25.01 -2.21
C GLN A 131 -30.70 25.19 -3.63
N MET A 132 -30.21 26.18 -4.38
CA MET A 132 -30.62 26.42 -5.76
C MET A 132 -30.36 25.21 -6.67
N ASP A 133 -29.17 24.61 -6.58
CA ASP A 133 -28.81 23.44 -7.40
C ASP A 133 -29.62 22.19 -6.99
N THR A 134 -29.94 22.05 -5.70
CA THR A 134 -30.83 21.00 -5.19
C THR A 134 -32.26 21.15 -5.72
N GLU A 135 -32.79 22.37 -5.74
CA GLU A 135 -34.12 22.65 -6.30
C GLU A 135 -34.17 22.43 -7.82
N LEU A 136 -33.13 22.85 -8.54
CA LEU A 136 -33.01 22.63 -9.98
C LEU A 136 -32.98 21.13 -10.31
N ALA A 137 -32.29 20.34 -9.50
CA ALA A 137 -32.28 18.89 -9.61
C ALA A 137 -33.68 18.29 -9.39
N ARG A 138 -34.41 18.72 -8.34
CA ARG A 138 -35.79 18.29 -8.09
C ARG A 138 -36.75 18.68 -9.23
N LYS A 139 -36.66 19.91 -9.74
CA LYS A 139 -37.51 20.41 -10.85
C LYS A 139 -37.31 19.63 -12.15
N LYS A 140 -36.08 19.19 -12.47
CA LYS A 140 -35.81 18.33 -13.63
C LYS A 140 -36.49 16.95 -13.52
N GLY A 141 -36.58 16.38 -12.33
CA GLY A 141 -37.31 15.14 -12.07
C GLY A 141 -38.82 15.30 -12.31
N ASN A 142 -39.42 16.36 -11.78
CA ASN A 142 -40.86 16.61 -11.90
C ASN A 142 -41.32 16.89 -13.34
N LYS A 143 -40.50 17.55 -14.17
CA LYS A 143 -40.87 17.80 -15.58
C LYS A 143 -41.11 16.52 -16.38
N ARG A 144 -40.31 15.47 -16.17
CA ARG A 144 -40.47 14.18 -16.88
C ARG A 144 -41.77 13.47 -16.49
N PHE A 145 -42.12 13.54 -15.20
CA PHE A 145 -43.39 13.00 -14.68
C PHE A 145 -44.61 13.76 -15.23
N VAL A 146 -44.55 15.09 -15.27
CA VAL A 146 -45.64 15.91 -15.82
C VAL A 146 -45.82 15.67 -17.31
N VAL A 147 -44.73 15.58 -18.08
CA VAL A 147 -44.80 15.29 -19.53
C VAL A 147 -45.36 13.89 -19.81
N SER A 148 -44.98 12.87 -19.03
CA SER A 148 -45.54 11.51 -19.21
C SER A 148 -47.03 11.43 -18.88
N LEU A 149 -47.51 12.25 -17.93
CA LEU A 149 -48.93 12.39 -17.64
C LEU A 149 -49.71 13.06 -18.80
N PHE A 150 -49.15 14.09 -19.44
CA PHE A 150 -49.76 14.72 -20.61
C PHE A 150 -49.89 13.76 -21.79
N ILE A 151 -48.88 12.93 -22.04
CA ILE A 151 -48.92 11.91 -23.11
C ILE A 151 -50.03 10.89 -22.84
N LEU A 152 -50.19 10.44 -21.60
CA LEU A 152 -51.26 9.52 -21.20
C LEU A 152 -52.65 10.14 -21.48
N ILE A 153 -52.86 11.39 -21.07
CA ILE A 153 -54.13 12.10 -21.28
C ILE A 153 -54.39 12.31 -22.78
N ALA A 154 -53.38 12.63 -23.58
CA ALA A 154 -53.51 12.81 -25.03
C ALA A 154 -53.91 11.50 -25.74
N ILE A 155 -53.36 10.36 -25.34
CA ILE A 155 -53.71 9.04 -25.89
C ILE A 155 -55.16 8.69 -25.57
N ILE A 156 -55.61 8.94 -24.33
CA ILE A 156 -57.00 8.70 -23.91
C ILE A 156 -57.95 9.65 -24.66
N GLY A 157 -57.60 10.94 -24.76
CA GLY A 157 -58.39 11.93 -25.49
C GLY A 157 -58.52 11.61 -26.98
N TYR A 158 -57.45 11.18 -27.63
CA TYR A 158 -57.48 10.74 -29.03
C TYR A 158 -58.40 9.53 -29.24
N ALA A 159 -58.36 8.55 -28.33
CA ALA A 159 -59.22 7.37 -28.39
C ALA A 159 -60.72 7.73 -28.29
N ILE A 160 -61.07 8.73 -27.47
CA ILE A 160 -62.45 9.25 -27.36
C ILE A 160 -62.90 9.91 -28.68
N ILE A 161 -62.06 10.74 -29.28
CA ILE A 161 -62.38 11.45 -30.53
C ILE A 161 -62.49 10.46 -31.69
N ALA A 162 -61.54 9.53 -31.82
CA ALA A 162 -61.51 8.55 -32.91
C ALA A 162 -62.70 7.58 -32.91
N THR A 163 -63.32 7.36 -31.75
CA THR A 163 -64.51 6.51 -31.59
C THR A 163 -65.82 7.30 -31.55
N SER A 164 -65.78 8.63 -31.66
CA SER A 164 -66.97 9.48 -31.64
C SER A 164 -67.97 9.19 -32.77
N SER A 165 -67.51 8.61 -33.88
CA SER A 165 -68.36 8.20 -35.01
C SER A 165 -68.83 6.73 -34.94
N ARG A 166 -68.31 5.93 -34.00
CA ARG A 166 -68.61 4.50 -33.81
C ARG A 166 -68.65 4.14 -32.32
N PRO A 167 -69.78 4.41 -31.63
CA PRO A 167 -69.91 4.27 -30.17
C PRO A 167 -69.78 2.82 -29.66
N ASP A 168 -70.09 1.86 -30.53
CA ASP A 168 -70.04 0.41 -30.29
C ASP A 168 -68.61 -0.11 -30.03
N LEU A 169 -67.59 0.54 -30.61
CA LEU A 169 -66.17 0.18 -30.45
C LEU A 169 -65.47 0.98 -29.32
N GLN A 170 -66.17 1.93 -28.71
CA GLN A 170 -65.61 2.87 -27.73
C GLN A 170 -65.06 2.18 -26.47
N PRO A 171 -65.75 1.22 -25.81
CA PRO A 171 -65.24 0.60 -24.58
C PRO A 171 -63.94 -0.18 -24.80
N GLN A 172 -63.85 -0.87 -25.94
CA GLN A 172 -62.72 -1.73 -26.31
C GLN A 172 -61.48 -0.90 -26.63
N THR A 173 -61.68 0.18 -27.38
CA THR A 173 -60.62 1.10 -27.81
C THR A 173 -60.07 1.92 -26.65
N LEU A 174 -60.93 2.33 -25.71
CA LEU A 174 -60.55 3.09 -24.53
C LEU A 174 -59.76 2.23 -23.54
N LEU A 175 -60.13 0.95 -23.36
CA LEU A 175 -59.38 -0.01 -22.57
C LEU A 175 -57.98 -0.26 -23.15
N MET A 176 -57.88 -0.44 -24.48
CA MET A 176 -56.60 -0.60 -25.19
C MET A 176 -55.72 0.66 -25.04
N ALA A 177 -56.30 1.85 -25.19
CA ALA A 177 -55.60 3.13 -25.03
C ALA A 177 -55.10 3.34 -23.60
N MET A 178 -55.86 2.94 -22.58
CA MET A 178 -55.42 2.97 -21.19
C MET A 178 -54.25 2.01 -20.96
N PHE A 179 -54.30 0.80 -21.51
CA PHE A 179 -53.23 -0.19 -21.34
C PHE A 179 -51.94 0.27 -22.02
N VAL A 180 -52.02 0.76 -23.26
CA VAL A 180 -50.87 1.31 -24.00
C VAL A 180 -50.33 2.57 -23.32
N GLY A 181 -51.20 3.48 -22.91
CA GLY A 181 -50.83 4.69 -22.19
C GLY A 181 -50.14 4.40 -20.86
N PHE A 182 -50.68 3.46 -20.08
CA PHE A 182 -50.09 3.04 -18.80
C PHE A 182 -48.74 2.34 -19.01
N PHE A 183 -48.63 1.50 -20.04
CA PHE A 183 -47.38 0.84 -20.39
C PHE A 183 -46.29 1.84 -20.80
N ILE A 184 -46.63 2.84 -21.63
CA ILE A 184 -45.70 3.93 -22.02
C ILE A 184 -45.32 4.78 -20.80
N PHE A 185 -46.30 5.16 -19.97
CA PHE A 185 -46.07 5.91 -18.74
C PHE A 185 -45.13 5.14 -17.80
N PHE A 186 -45.36 3.84 -17.61
CA PHE A 186 -44.51 2.98 -16.80
C PHE A 186 -43.11 2.86 -17.38
N MET A 187 -42.97 2.64 -18.70
CA MET A 187 -41.68 2.49 -19.38
C MET A 187 -40.84 3.77 -19.32
N LEU A 188 -41.47 4.94 -19.53
CA LEU A 188 -40.80 6.25 -19.41
C LEU A 188 -40.40 6.59 -17.97
N ASN A 189 -41.16 6.09 -16.98
CA ASN A 189 -40.89 6.33 -15.56
C ASN A 189 -40.09 5.19 -14.87
N GLN A 190 -39.79 4.08 -15.56
CA GLN A 190 -39.03 2.94 -15.02
C GLN A 190 -37.55 3.27 -14.86
N SER A 191 -37.03 4.25 -15.60
CA SER A 191 -35.66 4.77 -15.43
C SER A 191 -35.57 5.73 -14.24
N ARG A 192 -35.96 5.25 -13.06
CA ARG A 192 -35.60 5.83 -11.75
C ARG A 192 -34.18 5.42 -11.35
N SER A 193 -33.23 5.43 -12.28
CA SER A 193 -31.85 5.64 -11.84
C SER A 193 -31.88 7.02 -11.21
N ARG A 194 -31.81 7.11 -9.87
CA ARG A 194 -31.55 8.39 -9.21
C ARG A 194 -30.32 8.92 -9.95
N PRO A 195 -30.41 9.95 -10.81
CA PRO A 195 -29.20 10.70 -11.04
C PRO A 195 -28.93 11.22 -9.64
N GLU A 196 -27.89 10.71 -8.97
CA GLU A 196 -27.29 11.46 -7.88
C GLU A 196 -27.04 12.81 -8.51
N ALA A 197 -27.95 13.74 -8.19
CA ALA A 197 -27.85 15.05 -8.75
C ALA A 197 -26.48 15.51 -8.28
N LEU A 198 -25.65 15.88 -9.25
CA LEU A 198 -24.29 16.36 -9.09
C LEU A 198 -24.32 17.69 -8.34
N ILE A 199 -24.87 17.66 -7.13
CA ILE A 199 -25.13 18.78 -6.26
C ILE A 199 -23.81 19.06 -5.55
N PRO A 200 -23.33 20.31 -5.60
CA PRO A 200 -22.15 20.72 -4.85
C PRO A 200 -22.29 20.39 -3.36
N LYS A 201 -21.21 19.90 -2.73
CA LYS A 201 -21.16 19.74 -1.28
C LYS A 201 -20.51 20.98 -0.66
N LEU A 202 -21.16 21.60 0.33
CA LEU A 202 -20.56 22.67 1.13
C LEU A 202 -19.55 22.05 2.11
N LEU A 203 -18.27 22.38 1.97
CA LEU A 203 -17.18 21.87 2.82
C LEU A 203 -16.91 22.77 4.02
N VAL A 204 -16.89 24.09 3.79
CA VAL A 204 -16.70 25.10 4.83
C VAL A 204 -17.80 26.14 4.68
N ASP A 205 -18.59 26.32 5.74
CA ASP A 205 -19.68 27.29 5.83
C ASP A 205 -19.28 28.40 6.81
N ASN A 206 -19.10 29.62 6.29
CA ASN A 206 -18.79 30.80 7.08
C ASN A 206 -19.96 31.79 7.15
N SER A 207 -21.17 31.37 6.76
CA SER A 207 -22.36 32.25 6.66
C SER A 207 -22.74 32.96 7.97
N ASN A 208 -22.55 32.31 9.11
CA ASN A 208 -22.90 32.85 10.43
C ASN A 208 -21.69 33.43 11.20
N SER A 209 -20.50 33.38 10.62
CA SER A 209 -19.25 33.76 11.30
C SER A 209 -19.09 35.28 11.33
N LYS A 210 -19.16 35.87 12.52
CA LYS A 210 -18.96 37.33 12.73
C LYS A 210 -17.49 37.75 12.81
N ARG A 211 -16.56 36.79 12.92
CA ARG A 211 -15.10 36.95 13.07
C ARG A 211 -14.40 35.81 12.31
N ALA A 212 -13.10 35.93 12.05
CA ALA A 212 -12.36 34.83 11.44
C ALA A 212 -12.35 33.60 12.37
N PRO A 213 -12.45 32.37 11.82
CA PRO A 213 -12.52 31.17 12.63
C PRO A 213 -11.19 30.90 13.34
N PHE A 214 -11.28 30.52 14.62
CA PHE A 214 -10.17 29.94 15.37
C PHE A 214 -10.40 28.43 15.45
N ASN A 215 -9.58 27.65 14.74
CA ASN A 215 -9.63 26.19 14.76
C ASN A 215 -8.42 25.67 15.54
N ASP A 216 -8.65 25.16 16.75
CA ASP A 216 -7.60 24.49 17.52
C ASP A 216 -7.38 23.08 16.97
N ALA A 217 -6.22 22.88 16.34
CA ALA A 217 -5.82 21.59 15.78
C ALA A 217 -4.76 20.87 16.63
N THR A 218 -4.59 21.25 17.90
CA THR A 218 -3.64 20.60 18.81
C THR A 218 -3.95 19.11 18.94
N GLY A 219 -2.96 18.25 18.67
CA GLY A 219 -3.12 16.79 18.71
C GLY A 219 -3.96 16.18 17.57
N SER A 220 -4.33 16.96 16.56
CA SER A 220 -5.09 16.45 15.41
C SER A 220 -4.23 15.50 14.56
N HIS A 221 -4.82 14.36 14.17
CA HIS A 221 -4.22 13.43 13.21
C HIS A 221 -4.26 14.00 11.78
N ALA A 222 -3.47 13.41 10.87
CA ALA A 222 -3.28 13.93 9.52
C ALA A 222 -4.59 14.18 8.74
N GLY A 223 -5.56 13.25 8.79
CA GLY A 223 -6.85 13.42 8.11
C GLY A 223 -7.71 14.56 8.67
N ALA A 224 -7.67 14.78 9.99
CA ALA A 224 -8.39 15.90 10.63
C ALA A 224 -7.73 17.26 10.33
N LEU A 225 -6.40 17.29 10.23
CA LEU A 225 -5.63 18.53 9.98
C LEU A 225 -5.59 18.92 8.50
N LEU A 226 -5.37 17.95 7.61
CA LEU A 226 -5.12 18.17 6.18
C LEU A 226 -6.34 17.91 5.29
N GLY A 227 -7.42 17.38 5.88
CA GLY A 227 -8.60 16.89 5.18
C GLY A 227 -8.47 15.42 4.80
N ASP A 228 -9.62 14.74 4.75
CA ASP A 228 -9.70 13.31 4.43
C ASP A 228 -10.85 13.04 3.46
N VAL A 229 -10.69 12.01 2.62
CA VAL A 229 -11.74 11.51 1.76
C VAL A 229 -12.33 10.30 2.46
N ARG A 230 -13.50 10.48 3.08
CA ARG A 230 -14.20 9.39 3.77
C ARG A 230 -14.35 8.21 2.81
N HIS A 231 -13.71 7.10 3.16
CA HIS A 231 -13.90 5.84 2.46
C HIS A 231 -15.37 5.43 2.62
N ASP A 232 -16.02 5.16 1.50
CA ASP A 232 -17.33 4.53 1.49
C ASP A 232 -17.22 3.16 2.20
N PRO A 233 -18.13 2.78 3.12
CA PRO A 233 -18.09 1.51 3.85
C PRO A 233 -18.36 0.27 2.95
N PHE A 234 -17.77 0.21 1.76
CA PHE A 234 -17.84 -0.91 0.82
C PHE A 234 -17.08 -2.17 1.28
N GLN A 235 -16.66 -2.27 2.55
CA GLN A 235 -16.04 -3.48 3.10
C GLN A 235 -16.85 -4.02 4.29
N SER A 236 -18.15 -4.21 4.10
CA SER A 236 -19.00 -4.90 5.08
C SER A 236 -19.09 -6.39 4.73
N PHE A 237 -18.27 -7.22 5.35
CA PHE A 237 -18.41 -8.67 5.32
C PHE A 237 -19.19 -9.11 6.57
N LEU A 238 -20.31 -9.81 6.37
CA LEU A 238 -21.13 -10.35 7.46
C LEU A 238 -20.50 -11.63 8.04
N SER A 239 -19.86 -12.42 7.17
CA SER A 239 -19.03 -13.55 7.55
C SER A 239 -18.00 -13.86 6.45
N GLY A 240 -16.84 -14.33 6.85
CA GLY A 240 -15.77 -14.70 5.93
C GLY A 240 -14.41 -14.72 6.61
N ASN A 241 -13.52 -15.52 6.04
CA ASN A 241 -12.11 -15.47 6.38
C ASN A 241 -11.41 -14.46 5.47
N ILE A 242 -10.59 -13.61 6.08
CA ILE A 242 -9.70 -12.69 5.37
C ILE A 242 -8.26 -13.09 5.65
N LYS A 243 -7.37 -12.79 4.71
CA LYS A 243 -5.94 -12.97 4.90
C LYS A 243 -5.32 -11.65 5.28
N ILE A 244 -4.75 -11.61 6.48
CA ILE A 244 -4.03 -10.46 7.03
C ILE A 244 -2.55 -10.81 7.11
N PHE A 245 -1.69 -9.80 7.02
CA PHE A 245 -0.28 -9.97 7.31
C PHE A 245 -0.07 -9.77 8.82
N GLU A 246 0.19 -10.87 9.54
CA GLU A 246 0.59 -10.83 10.95
C GLU A 246 2.07 -11.21 11.09
N GLY A 247 2.88 -10.25 11.55
CA GLY A 247 4.33 -10.42 11.61
C GLY A 247 4.93 -10.57 10.20
N ASN A 248 5.44 -11.77 9.91
CA ASN A 248 6.21 -12.10 8.71
C ASN A 248 5.45 -12.95 7.68
N GLY A 249 4.20 -13.34 7.96
CA GLY A 249 3.43 -14.27 7.14
C GLY A 249 1.99 -13.83 6.91
N LEU A 250 1.34 -14.51 5.98
CA LEU A 250 -0.06 -14.29 5.65
C LEU A 250 -0.93 -15.27 6.46
N THR A 251 -1.70 -14.74 7.39
CA THR A 251 -2.55 -15.53 8.29
C THR A 251 -4.01 -15.36 7.88
N GLU A 252 -4.73 -16.49 7.80
CA GLU A 252 -6.16 -16.48 7.56
C GLU A 252 -6.90 -16.33 8.89
N VAL A 253 -7.75 -15.31 8.99
CA VAL A 253 -8.50 -14.97 10.20
C VAL A 253 -9.97 -14.77 9.87
N ASN A 254 -10.85 -15.14 10.79
CA ASN A 254 -12.25 -14.77 10.70
C ASN A 254 -12.39 -13.26 10.93
N ILE A 255 -13.02 -12.54 9.99
CA ILE A 255 -13.08 -11.08 10.04
C ILE A 255 -13.79 -10.54 11.29
N LYS A 256 -14.87 -11.21 11.73
CA LYS A 256 -15.66 -10.79 12.89
C LYS A 256 -14.86 -10.92 14.16
N GLU A 257 -14.32 -12.12 14.41
CA GLU A 257 -13.52 -12.40 15.60
C GLU A 257 -12.28 -11.49 15.67
N TYR A 258 -11.67 -11.21 14.52
CA TYR A 258 -10.51 -10.34 14.45
C TYR A 258 -10.88 -8.87 14.73
N ALA A 259 -11.97 -8.37 14.16
CA ALA A 259 -12.48 -7.05 14.45
C ALA A 259 -12.81 -6.90 15.95
N ASP A 260 -13.52 -7.86 16.54
CA ASP A 260 -13.87 -7.84 17.97
C ASP A 260 -12.63 -7.75 18.87
N LYS A 261 -11.58 -8.54 18.59
CA LYS A 261 -10.29 -8.45 19.29
C LYS A 261 -9.65 -7.06 19.19
N LEU A 262 -9.74 -6.41 18.03
CA LEU A 262 -9.20 -5.06 17.86
C LEU A 262 -10.03 -4.02 18.62
N PHE A 263 -11.37 -4.15 18.64
CA PHE A 263 -12.24 -3.28 19.42
C PHE A 263 -12.01 -3.41 20.93
N GLU A 264 -11.69 -4.61 21.43
CA GLU A 264 -11.28 -4.81 22.83
C GLU A 264 -9.92 -4.14 23.12
N LYS A 265 -8.92 -4.43 22.27
CA LYS A 265 -7.55 -3.91 22.40
C LYS A 265 -7.49 -2.38 22.34
N TYR A 266 -8.28 -1.75 21.47
CA TYR A 266 -8.32 -0.31 21.27
C TYR A 266 -9.58 0.36 21.83
N SER A 267 -10.16 -0.23 22.88
CA SER A 267 -11.40 0.23 23.52
C SER A 267 -11.40 1.73 23.89
N ASN A 268 -10.26 2.28 24.29
CA ASN A 268 -10.09 3.70 24.63
C ASN A 268 -10.12 4.66 23.43
N ARG A 269 -10.17 4.15 22.19
CA ARG A 269 -10.04 4.95 20.95
C ARG A 269 -11.23 4.76 20.01
N ILE A 270 -12.33 4.18 20.50
CA ILE A 270 -13.55 3.97 19.73
C ILE A 270 -14.22 5.31 19.43
N VAL A 271 -14.39 5.61 18.15
CA VAL A 271 -15.20 6.72 17.66
C VAL A 271 -16.61 6.20 17.44
N LYS A 272 -17.60 6.83 18.09
CA LYS A 272 -19.01 6.45 17.97
C LYS A 272 -19.82 7.53 17.27
N ASP A 273 -20.62 7.12 16.30
CA ASP A 273 -21.71 7.95 15.76
C ASP A 273 -23.04 7.46 16.37
N LYS A 274 -23.57 8.27 17.30
CA LYS A 274 -24.80 7.97 18.04
C LYS A 274 -26.04 7.83 17.14
N SER A 275 -26.01 8.38 15.92
CA SER A 275 -27.17 8.39 15.02
C SER A 275 -27.39 7.07 14.28
N ASN A 276 -26.33 6.29 14.05
CA ASN A 276 -26.37 5.09 13.19
C ASN A 276 -25.84 3.81 13.87
N ASN A 277 -25.70 3.81 15.19
CA ASN A 277 -25.09 2.73 15.97
C ASN A 277 -23.78 2.21 15.34
N TYR A 278 -22.96 3.16 14.87
CA TYR A 278 -21.73 2.92 14.13
C TYR A 278 -20.53 3.17 15.04
N GLU A 279 -19.60 2.23 15.04
CA GLU A 279 -18.37 2.28 15.80
C GLU A 279 -17.17 2.07 14.87
N ALA A 280 -16.12 2.88 15.06
CA ALA A 280 -14.87 2.76 14.33
C ALA A 280 -13.67 2.89 15.25
N ILE A 281 -12.59 2.19 14.91
CA ILE A 281 -11.28 2.35 15.52
C ILE A 281 -10.27 2.70 14.42
N PHE A 282 -9.44 3.72 14.67
CA PHE A 282 -8.31 4.05 13.82
C PHE A 282 -7.05 3.39 14.35
N LEU A 283 -6.32 2.71 13.47
CA LEU A 283 -5.15 1.92 13.86
C LEU A 283 -3.89 2.80 13.91
N GLU A 284 -3.13 2.71 15.00
CA GLU A 284 -1.83 3.39 15.16
C GLU A 284 -0.75 2.80 14.24
N LYS A 285 -0.79 1.48 14.08
CA LYS A 285 0.02 0.74 13.11
C LYS A 285 -0.92 0.10 12.12
N PRO A 286 -0.79 0.37 10.81
CA PRO A 286 -1.67 -0.22 9.82
C PRO A 286 -1.49 -1.73 9.83
N ILE A 287 -2.62 -2.43 9.82
CA ILE A 287 -2.64 -3.87 9.53
C ILE A 287 -2.60 -3.99 8.01
N ARG A 288 -1.85 -4.94 7.48
CA ARG A 288 -1.81 -5.13 6.03
C ARG A 288 -2.75 -6.25 5.62
N VAL A 289 -3.43 -6.05 4.51
CA VAL A 289 -4.25 -7.06 3.82
C VAL A 289 -3.78 -7.18 2.38
N ILE A 290 -4.22 -8.24 1.70
CA ILE A 290 -4.05 -8.33 0.24
C ILE A 290 -5.10 -7.44 -0.42
N GLY A 291 -4.64 -6.48 -1.21
CA GLY A 291 -5.45 -5.67 -2.12
C GLY A 291 -5.14 -6.02 -3.58
N GLU A 292 -5.90 -5.43 -4.50
CA GLU A 292 -5.68 -5.52 -5.93
C GLU A 292 -5.65 -4.11 -6.51
N GLU A 293 -4.64 -3.83 -7.36
CA GLU A 293 -4.56 -2.61 -8.16
C GLU A 293 -4.16 -2.94 -9.59
N LYS A 294 -5.05 -2.66 -10.56
CA LYS A 294 -4.82 -2.82 -12.01
C LYS A 294 -4.41 -4.24 -12.44
N GLY A 295 -5.02 -5.25 -11.82
CA GLY A 295 -4.79 -6.68 -12.04
C GLY A 295 -3.60 -7.23 -11.25
N GLN A 296 -2.97 -6.45 -10.37
CA GLN A 296 -1.84 -6.91 -9.57
C GLN A 296 -2.21 -6.96 -8.09
N LEU A 297 -1.77 -8.03 -7.41
CA LEU A 297 -1.88 -8.11 -5.96
C LEU A 297 -0.91 -7.13 -5.30
N ILE A 298 -1.44 -6.31 -4.42
CA ILE A 298 -0.69 -5.35 -3.63
C ILE A 298 -0.89 -5.64 -2.14
N SER A 299 0.06 -5.19 -1.32
CA SER A 299 -0.18 -5.09 0.11
C SER A 299 -0.88 -3.76 0.39
N ALA A 300 -2.08 -3.81 0.97
CA ALA A 300 -2.88 -2.64 1.29
C ALA A 300 -2.92 -2.42 2.80
N ASP A 301 -2.66 -1.18 3.23
CA ASP A 301 -2.75 -0.78 4.62
C ASP A 301 -4.22 -0.56 5.03
N VAL A 302 -4.66 -1.26 6.07
CA VAL A 302 -5.93 -1.05 6.77
C VAL A 302 -5.72 0.06 7.78
N LEU A 303 -6.40 1.17 7.57
CA LEU A 303 -6.28 2.38 8.40
C LEU A 303 -7.28 2.41 9.55
N SER A 304 -8.45 1.78 9.34
CA SER A 304 -9.53 1.75 10.31
C SER A 304 -10.31 0.46 10.23
N VAL A 305 -10.86 0.01 11.36
CA VAL A 305 -11.81 -1.10 11.43
C VAL A 305 -13.14 -0.57 11.93
N ASN A 306 -14.22 -0.95 11.27
CA ASN A 306 -15.56 -0.41 11.48
C ASN A 306 -16.54 -1.55 11.79
N ARG A 307 -17.54 -1.28 12.64
CA ARG A 307 -18.69 -2.16 12.85
C ARG A 307 -19.95 -1.34 13.09
N TYR A 308 -21.08 -1.89 12.68
CA TYR A 308 -22.40 -1.31 12.91
C TYR A 308 -23.43 -2.43 12.97
N GLU A 309 -24.55 -2.18 13.62
CA GLU A 309 -25.65 -3.13 13.61
C GLU A 309 -26.35 -3.13 12.25
N TYR A 310 -26.44 -4.30 11.64
CA TYR A 310 -27.16 -4.52 10.40
C TYR A 310 -28.25 -5.56 10.63
N SER A 311 -29.50 -5.19 10.34
CA SER A 311 -30.69 -5.99 10.67
C SER A 311 -31.46 -6.50 9.46
N ASP A 312 -30.95 -6.28 8.25
CA ASP A 312 -31.62 -6.65 7.00
C ASP A 312 -30.97 -7.93 6.41
N TYR A 313 -31.44 -8.39 5.25
CA TYR A 313 -30.97 -9.63 4.64
C TYR A 313 -29.53 -9.51 4.09
N ALA A 314 -28.85 -10.66 4.03
CA ALA A 314 -27.51 -10.83 3.47
C ALA A 314 -27.57 -11.48 2.09
N VAL A 315 -26.57 -11.21 1.26
CA VAL A 315 -26.34 -11.94 0.00
C VAL A 315 -25.16 -12.88 0.21
N GLU A 316 -25.42 -14.19 0.17
CA GLU A 316 -24.38 -15.22 0.16
C GLU A 316 -23.93 -15.50 -1.27
N ILE A 317 -22.63 -15.42 -1.51
CA ILE A 317 -22.00 -15.63 -2.80
C ILE A 317 -21.15 -16.89 -2.69
N GLU A 318 -21.46 -17.90 -3.50
CA GLU A 318 -20.68 -19.13 -3.65
C GLU A 318 -20.11 -19.20 -5.07
N ILE A 319 -18.80 -19.41 -5.18
CA ILE A 319 -18.10 -19.60 -6.45
C ILE A 319 -17.78 -21.08 -6.70
N GLU A 320 -17.51 -21.45 -7.96
CA GLU A 320 -17.37 -22.86 -8.41
C GLU A 320 -16.31 -23.67 -7.65
N ASN A 321 -15.29 -23.02 -7.09
CA ASN A 321 -14.26 -23.66 -6.27
C ASN A 321 -14.68 -23.89 -4.80
N GLY A 322 -15.95 -23.66 -4.46
CA GLY A 322 -16.53 -23.89 -3.14
C GLY A 322 -16.28 -22.77 -2.11
N LYS A 323 -15.56 -21.70 -2.47
CA LYS A 323 -15.41 -20.52 -1.59
C LYS A 323 -16.75 -19.78 -1.45
N LYS A 324 -17.04 -19.35 -0.23
CA LYS A 324 -18.26 -18.64 0.15
C LYS A 324 -17.96 -17.34 0.86
N VAL A 325 -18.76 -16.31 0.63
CA VAL A 325 -18.71 -15.05 1.37
C VAL A 325 -20.13 -14.48 1.52
N ALA A 326 -20.44 -13.95 2.69
CA ALA A 326 -21.72 -13.27 2.95
C ALA A 326 -21.50 -11.77 3.10
N VAL A 327 -22.23 -10.97 2.32
CA VAL A 327 -22.10 -9.51 2.27
C VAL A 327 -23.46 -8.81 2.32
N THR A 328 -23.46 -7.52 2.61
CA THR A 328 -24.67 -6.70 2.50
C THR A 328 -25.11 -6.54 1.04
N PRO A 329 -26.40 -6.34 0.74
CA PRO A 329 -26.94 -6.28 -0.62
C PRO A 329 -26.32 -5.20 -1.51
N GLU A 330 -25.95 -4.06 -0.93
CA GLU A 330 -25.29 -2.93 -1.59
C GLU A 330 -23.79 -3.11 -1.79
N HIS A 331 -23.17 -4.08 -1.12
CA HIS A 331 -21.72 -4.33 -1.17
C HIS A 331 -21.28 -4.57 -2.62
N ARG A 332 -20.24 -3.86 -3.07
CA ARG A 332 -19.77 -3.96 -4.45
C ARG A 332 -18.79 -5.12 -4.63
N ILE A 333 -19.08 -5.97 -5.61
CA ILE A 333 -18.27 -7.11 -6.00
C ILE A 333 -17.73 -6.84 -7.41
N PHE A 334 -16.44 -7.11 -7.60
CA PHE A 334 -15.81 -7.01 -8.91
C PHE A 334 -16.19 -8.20 -9.78
N VAL A 335 -16.78 -7.90 -10.93
CA VAL A 335 -17.21 -8.88 -11.94
C VAL A 335 -16.48 -8.57 -13.24
N GLN A 336 -16.02 -9.61 -13.93
CA GLN A 336 -15.43 -9.47 -15.26
C GLN A 336 -16.53 -9.53 -16.31
N ASN A 337 -16.61 -8.51 -17.18
CA ASN A 337 -17.55 -8.51 -18.30
C ASN A 337 -17.07 -9.42 -19.45
N GLU A 338 -17.92 -9.66 -20.46
CA GLU A 338 -17.61 -10.51 -21.62
C GLU A 338 -16.39 -10.05 -22.43
N ASN A 339 -16.01 -8.77 -22.29
CA ASN A 339 -14.86 -8.15 -22.93
C ASN A 339 -13.59 -8.16 -22.06
N GLY A 340 -13.63 -8.78 -20.87
CA GLY A 340 -12.49 -8.92 -19.96
C GLY A 340 -12.26 -7.74 -19.01
N TYR A 341 -13.08 -6.68 -19.07
CA TYR A 341 -12.96 -5.53 -18.16
C TYR A 341 -13.61 -5.81 -16.81
N MET A 342 -12.95 -5.34 -15.75
CA MET A 342 -13.49 -5.36 -14.39
C MET A 342 -14.53 -4.26 -14.22
N ILE A 343 -15.71 -4.64 -13.72
CA ILE A 343 -16.79 -3.73 -13.37
C ILE A 343 -17.27 -4.03 -11.95
N GLU A 344 -17.62 -2.99 -11.21
CA GLU A 344 -18.21 -3.13 -9.88
C GLU A 344 -19.73 -3.33 -10.01
N LYS A 345 -20.28 -4.31 -9.30
CA LYS A 345 -21.72 -4.51 -9.16
C LYS A 345 -22.10 -4.72 -7.71
N PRO A 346 -23.21 -4.13 -7.22
CA PRO A 346 -23.80 -4.49 -5.94
C PRO A 346 -24.12 -5.99 -5.87
N ALA A 347 -23.91 -6.61 -4.72
CA ALA A 347 -24.12 -8.04 -4.49
C ALA A 347 -25.55 -8.47 -4.85
N MET A 348 -26.55 -7.65 -4.52
CA MET A 348 -27.97 -7.91 -4.86
C MET A 348 -28.27 -7.97 -6.36
N LYS A 349 -27.36 -7.47 -7.20
CA LYS A 349 -27.50 -7.45 -8.66
C LYS A 349 -26.71 -8.57 -9.35
N LEU A 350 -25.96 -9.37 -8.59
CA LEU A 350 -25.24 -10.51 -9.13
C LEU A 350 -26.22 -11.57 -9.63
N LYS A 351 -25.83 -12.24 -10.72
CA LYS A 351 -26.59 -13.36 -11.30
C LYS A 351 -25.72 -14.60 -11.32
N LYS A 352 -26.35 -15.76 -11.16
CA LYS A 352 -25.66 -17.06 -11.25
C LYS A 352 -24.99 -17.20 -12.62
N GLY A 353 -23.70 -17.58 -12.63
CA GLY A 353 -22.89 -17.74 -13.84
C GLY A 353 -22.08 -16.49 -14.25
N GLU A 354 -22.17 -15.38 -13.53
CA GLU A 354 -21.27 -14.23 -13.73
C GLU A 354 -19.85 -14.55 -13.20
N ARG A 355 -18.82 -14.08 -13.92
CA ARG A 355 -17.41 -14.28 -13.53
C ARG A 355 -16.98 -13.26 -12.49
N ILE A 356 -16.85 -13.70 -11.25
CA ILE A 356 -16.37 -12.87 -10.13
C ILE A 356 -14.84 -12.89 -10.10
N VAL A 357 -14.22 -11.75 -9.82
CA VAL A 357 -12.77 -11.67 -9.59
C VAL A 357 -12.46 -12.30 -8.23
N SER A 358 -11.69 -13.38 -8.23
CA SER A 358 -11.24 -14.07 -7.02
C SER A 358 -9.74 -14.30 -7.13
N ILE A 359 -9.02 -14.12 -6.02
CA ILE A 359 -7.62 -14.51 -5.94
C ILE A 359 -7.57 -16.03 -5.75
N ASP A 360 -7.10 -16.74 -6.77
CA ASP A 360 -6.66 -18.12 -6.60
C ASP A 360 -5.25 -18.10 -5.99
N ASN A 361 -5.20 -17.92 -4.67
CA ASN A 361 -3.96 -17.81 -3.89
C ASN A 361 -3.05 -19.04 -4.02
N GLU A 362 -3.47 -20.12 -4.67
CA GLU A 362 -2.57 -21.24 -4.95
C GLU A 362 -1.71 -21.00 -6.19
N ILE A 363 -2.17 -20.25 -7.18
CA ILE A 363 -1.53 -20.15 -8.50
C ILE A 363 -0.64 -18.91 -8.55
N ILE A 364 0.64 -19.12 -8.84
CA ILE A 364 1.67 -18.08 -9.00
C ILE A 364 1.65 -17.52 -10.42
N ILE A 365 1.66 -18.41 -11.42
CA ILE A 365 1.51 -18.08 -12.84
C ILE A 365 0.75 -19.18 -13.57
N ASP A 366 0.02 -18.80 -14.61
CA ASP A 366 -0.72 -19.71 -15.47
C ASP A 366 -0.37 -19.57 -16.97
N GLY A 367 -1.18 -20.18 -17.84
CA GLY A 367 -0.98 -20.10 -19.28
C GLY A 367 -1.17 -18.69 -19.86
N GLU A 368 -2.06 -17.87 -19.30
CA GLU A 368 -2.28 -16.49 -19.74
C GLU A 368 -1.08 -15.61 -19.39
N ASP A 369 -0.48 -15.80 -18.22
CA ASP A 369 0.76 -15.12 -17.83
C ASP A 369 1.89 -15.42 -18.81
N ILE A 370 2.06 -16.68 -19.20
CA ILE A 370 3.07 -17.09 -20.18
C ILE A 370 2.77 -16.50 -21.56
N ALA A 371 1.51 -16.54 -21.99
CA ALA A 371 1.09 -15.97 -23.27
C ALA A 371 1.33 -14.45 -23.34
N SER A 372 1.12 -13.74 -22.23
CA SER A 372 1.33 -12.29 -22.13
C SER A 372 2.77 -11.89 -22.49
N THR A 373 3.75 -12.76 -22.21
CA THR A 373 5.15 -12.49 -22.50
C THR A 373 5.43 -12.35 -24.01
N PHE A 374 4.64 -12.99 -24.88
CA PHE A 374 4.85 -12.93 -26.34
C PHE A 374 4.38 -11.62 -26.98
N GLY A 375 3.66 -10.77 -26.24
CA GLY A 375 3.10 -9.50 -26.70
C GLY A 375 1.62 -9.60 -27.10
N GLU A 376 0.97 -8.45 -27.28
CA GLU A 376 -0.49 -8.36 -27.42
C GLU A 376 -1.07 -9.18 -28.58
N ASN A 377 -0.38 -9.23 -29.72
CA ASN A 377 -0.86 -9.95 -30.89
C ASN A 377 -0.85 -11.47 -30.68
N ASP A 378 0.21 -12.01 -30.09
CA ASP A 378 0.31 -13.43 -29.77
C ASP A 378 -0.65 -13.82 -28.63
N LEU A 379 -0.84 -12.96 -27.63
CA LEU A 379 -1.85 -13.15 -26.57
C LEU A 379 -3.26 -13.25 -27.17
N LYS A 380 -3.63 -12.36 -28.10
CA LYS A 380 -4.91 -12.43 -28.81
C LYS A 380 -5.07 -13.75 -29.58
N GLN A 381 -4.01 -14.22 -30.26
CA GLN A 381 -4.06 -15.51 -30.95
C GLN A 381 -4.21 -16.69 -29.98
N TYR A 382 -3.54 -16.65 -28.83
CA TYR A 382 -3.69 -17.64 -27.78
C TYR A 382 -5.11 -17.68 -27.21
N LEU A 383 -5.68 -16.54 -26.81
CA LEU A 383 -7.03 -16.47 -26.26
C LEU A 383 -8.09 -16.97 -27.26
N LEU A 384 -7.92 -16.64 -28.54
CA LEU A 384 -8.79 -17.13 -29.59
C LEU A 384 -8.66 -18.65 -29.79
N TYR A 385 -7.45 -19.19 -29.70
CA TYR A 385 -7.20 -20.63 -29.77
C TYR A 385 -7.78 -21.37 -28.54
N LYS A 386 -7.64 -20.81 -27.33
CA LYS A 386 -8.25 -21.31 -26.10
C LYS A 386 -9.77 -21.38 -26.24
N ARG A 387 -10.40 -20.31 -26.73
CA ARG A 387 -11.84 -20.29 -27.04
C ARG A 387 -12.23 -21.33 -28.10
N PHE A 388 -11.38 -21.55 -29.12
CA PHE A 388 -11.59 -22.62 -30.10
C PHE A 388 -11.62 -24.01 -29.44
N LEU A 389 -10.69 -24.30 -28.52
CA LEU A 389 -10.66 -25.57 -27.78
C LEU A 389 -11.89 -25.74 -26.88
N GLU A 390 -12.31 -24.68 -26.18
CA GLU A 390 -13.52 -24.69 -25.35
C GLU A 390 -14.77 -25.02 -26.18
N VAL A 391 -14.94 -24.35 -27.33
CA VAL A 391 -16.08 -24.60 -28.23
C VAL A 391 -16.04 -26.02 -28.78
N ARG A 392 -14.85 -26.53 -29.15
CA ARG A 392 -14.68 -27.92 -29.60
C ARG A 392 -15.06 -28.93 -28.51
N LYS A 393 -14.73 -28.64 -27.25
CA LYS A 393 -15.09 -29.47 -26.09
C LYS A 393 -16.59 -29.44 -25.80
N LEU A 394 -17.22 -28.26 -25.87
CA LEU A 394 -18.66 -28.09 -25.65
C LEU A 394 -19.52 -28.68 -26.79
N HIS A 395 -18.99 -28.71 -28.01
CA HIS A 395 -19.67 -29.22 -29.19
C HIS A 395 -18.83 -30.26 -29.95
N PRO A 396 -18.68 -31.49 -29.44
CA PRO A 396 -17.79 -32.50 -30.03
C PRO A 396 -18.14 -32.90 -31.47
N THR A 397 -19.41 -32.75 -31.88
CA THR A 397 -19.90 -33.11 -33.23
C THR A 397 -19.71 -32.00 -34.26
N TRP A 398 -19.26 -30.80 -33.85
CA TRP A 398 -19.11 -29.67 -34.75
C TRP A 398 -17.79 -29.74 -35.53
N GLY A 399 -17.88 -29.78 -36.86
CA GLY A 399 -16.72 -29.60 -37.73
C GLY A 399 -16.19 -28.17 -37.75
N TYR A 400 -14.95 -27.99 -38.19
CA TYR A 400 -14.22 -26.71 -38.20
C TYR A 400 -14.95 -25.53 -38.87
N LYS A 401 -15.79 -25.78 -39.90
CA LYS A 401 -16.58 -24.74 -40.59
C LYS A 401 -17.63 -24.11 -39.67
N ARG A 402 -18.31 -24.94 -38.87
CA ARG A 402 -19.35 -24.49 -37.94
C ARG A 402 -18.73 -23.71 -36.78
N ILE A 403 -17.59 -24.20 -36.27
CA ILE A 403 -16.80 -23.51 -35.25
C ILE A 403 -16.28 -22.16 -35.78
N SER A 404 -15.79 -22.08 -37.02
CA SER A 404 -15.35 -20.82 -37.65
C SER A 404 -16.47 -19.78 -37.71
N LYS A 405 -17.68 -20.18 -38.12
CA LYS A 405 -18.83 -19.27 -38.15
C LYS A 405 -19.20 -18.77 -36.75
N PHE A 406 -19.12 -19.64 -35.74
CA PHE A 406 -19.39 -19.29 -34.34
C PHE A 406 -18.35 -18.30 -33.77
N LEU A 407 -17.06 -18.51 -34.06
CA LEU A 407 -15.97 -17.66 -33.58
C LEU A 407 -15.81 -16.36 -34.38
N GLY A 408 -16.47 -16.22 -35.52
CA GLY A 408 -16.28 -15.08 -36.43
C GLY A 408 -14.92 -15.07 -37.15
N GLU A 409 -14.30 -16.24 -37.31
CA GLU A 409 -12.93 -16.38 -37.83
C GLU A 409 -12.91 -17.09 -39.19
N LYS A 410 -11.80 -16.93 -39.94
CA LYS A 410 -11.62 -17.58 -41.25
C LYS A 410 -11.64 -19.12 -41.11
N SER A 411 -12.40 -19.79 -41.98
CA SER A 411 -12.54 -21.25 -41.98
C SER A 411 -11.23 -21.99 -42.21
N SER A 412 -10.28 -21.39 -42.95
CA SER A 412 -8.93 -21.93 -43.12
C SER A 412 -8.16 -21.99 -41.80
N LYS A 413 -8.29 -20.96 -40.96
CA LYS A 413 -7.59 -20.89 -39.67
C LYS A 413 -8.12 -21.92 -38.68
N THR A 414 -9.43 -22.03 -38.53
CA THR A 414 -10.02 -23.05 -37.66
C THR A 414 -9.81 -24.46 -38.21
N ARG A 415 -9.72 -24.64 -39.54
CA ARG A 415 -9.33 -25.92 -40.15
C ARG A 415 -7.95 -26.36 -39.68
N TRP A 416 -6.95 -25.48 -39.79
CA TRP A 416 -5.60 -25.79 -39.34
C TRP A 416 -5.57 -26.17 -37.85
N TRP A 417 -6.27 -25.41 -37.00
CA TRP A 417 -6.37 -25.73 -35.57
C TRP A 417 -7.10 -27.04 -35.29
N TYR A 418 -8.11 -27.38 -36.08
CA TYR A 418 -8.84 -28.65 -35.97
C TYR A 418 -7.97 -29.85 -36.35
N GLU A 419 -7.09 -29.68 -37.33
CA GLU A 419 -6.04 -30.65 -37.71
C GLU A 419 -4.80 -30.58 -36.79
N GLU A 420 -4.85 -29.85 -35.67
CA GLU A 420 -3.75 -29.66 -34.70
C GLU A 420 -2.47 -29.06 -35.31
N LYS A 421 -2.64 -28.29 -36.39
CA LYS A 421 -1.58 -27.56 -37.09
C LYS A 421 -1.66 -26.07 -36.78
N HIS A 422 -0.53 -25.37 -36.98
CA HIS A 422 -0.41 -23.92 -36.72
C HIS A 422 -0.87 -23.49 -35.32
N ILE A 423 -0.59 -24.33 -34.31
CA ILE A 423 -0.85 -24.02 -32.91
C ILE A 423 -0.06 -22.74 -32.54
N PRO A 424 -0.69 -21.74 -31.88
CA PRO A 424 0.00 -20.53 -31.44
C PRO A 424 1.30 -20.82 -30.70
N LYS A 425 2.33 -19.96 -30.88
CA LYS A 425 3.63 -20.14 -30.23
C LYS A 425 3.50 -20.20 -28.71
N ALA A 426 2.73 -19.28 -28.14
CA ALA A 426 2.41 -19.25 -26.71
C ALA A 426 1.81 -20.58 -26.23
N GLN A 427 0.81 -21.12 -26.94
CA GLN A 427 0.21 -22.40 -26.58
C GLN A 427 1.22 -23.55 -26.63
N ARG A 428 2.11 -23.61 -27.63
CA ARG A 428 3.16 -24.65 -27.68
C ARG A 428 4.10 -24.56 -26.48
N THR A 429 4.47 -23.35 -26.06
CA THR A 429 5.27 -23.13 -24.85
C THR A 429 4.51 -23.54 -23.59
N ILE A 430 3.22 -23.21 -23.49
CA ILE A 430 2.37 -23.61 -22.37
C ILE A 430 2.27 -25.13 -22.27
N ASN A 431 1.97 -25.82 -23.37
CA ASN A 431 1.92 -27.28 -23.40
C ASN A 431 3.26 -27.92 -22.95
N TRP A 432 4.40 -27.33 -23.36
CA TRP A 432 5.71 -27.82 -22.93
C TRP A 432 5.91 -27.66 -21.41
N LEU A 433 5.50 -26.53 -20.83
CA LEU A 433 5.60 -26.27 -19.40
C LEU A 433 4.59 -27.10 -18.58
N GLU A 434 3.38 -27.32 -19.09
CA GLU A 434 2.37 -28.21 -18.49
C GLU A 434 2.89 -29.65 -18.44
N ASN A 435 3.51 -30.13 -19.53
CA ASN A 435 4.13 -31.47 -19.57
C ASN A 435 5.30 -31.62 -18.57
N LYS A 436 5.94 -30.52 -18.19
CA LYS A 436 6.99 -30.49 -17.15
C LYS A 436 6.43 -30.27 -15.73
N GLY A 437 5.11 -30.21 -15.57
CA GLY A 437 4.46 -29.96 -14.28
C GLY A 437 4.71 -28.56 -13.71
N LEU A 438 5.02 -27.59 -14.58
CA LEU A 438 5.32 -26.20 -14.21
C LEU A 438 4.17 -25.23 -14.48
N LEU A 439 3.08 -25.68 -15.09
CA LEU A 439 1.86 -24.89 -15.28
C LEU A 439 0.58 -25.70 -14.98
N PRO A 440 -0.43 -25.07 -14.32
CA PRO A 440 -0.30 -23.82 -13.58
C PRO A 440 0.73 -23.96 -12.45
N LEU A 441 1.62 -22.98 -12.30
CA LEU A 441 2.63 -23.02 -11.23
C LEU A 441 1.93 -22.67 -9.93
N LYS A 442 1.96 -23.57 -8.95
CA LYS A 442 1.34 -23.35 -7.64
C LYS A 442 2.35 -23.11 -6.53
N ILE A 443 1.92 -22.48 -5.42
CA ILE A 443 2.72 -22.32 -4.19
C ILE A 443 3.16 -23.68 -3.62
N SER A 444 2.32 -24.70 -3.77
CA SER A 444 2.62 -26.07 -3.32
C SER A 444 3.58 -26.83 -4.24
N ASN A 445 4.10 -26.21 -5.31
CA ASN A 445 4.98 -26.90 -6.25
C ASN A 445 6.32 -27.25 -5.58
N SER A 446 6.74 -28.51 -5.69
CA SER A 446 7.97 -29.00 -5.04
C SER A 446 9.25 -28.33 -5.54
N LYS A 447 9.23 -27.73 -6.74
CA LYS A 447 10.37 -27.03 -7.34
C LYS A 447 10.41 -25.54 -6.98
N LEU A 448 9.46 -25.04 -6.18
CA LEU A 448 9.30 -23.60 -5.93
C LEU A 448 10.53 -22.93 -5.32
N LEU A 449 11.16 -23.57 -4.32
CA LEU A 449 12.38 -23.06 -3.69
C LEU A 449 13.52 -22.92 -4.71
N LEU A 450 13.66 -23.90 -5.60
CA LEU A 450 14.68 -23.88 -6.66
C LEU A 450 14.41 -22.79 -7.70
N ILE A 451 13.13 -22.59 -8.06
CA ILE A 451 12.69 -21.52 -8.94
C ILE A 451 13.01 -20.15 -8.32
N ALA A 452 12.71 -19.96 -7.03
CA ALA A 452 13.03 -18.72 -6.31
C ALA A 452 14.54 -18.47 -6.23
N LYS A 453 15.32 -19.52 -5.97
CA LYS A 453 16.79 -19.49 -5.96
C LYS A 453 17.34 -18.98 -7.29
N VAL A 454 16.92 -19.58 -8.41
CA VAL A 454 17.35 -19.17 -9.76
C VAL A 454 16.88 -17.74 -10.05
N LEU A 455 15.62 -17.40 -9.74
CA LEU A 455 15.07 -16.08 -10.00
C LEU A 455 15.84 -14.98 -9.27
N GLY A 456 16.24 -15.20 -8.01
CA GLY A 456 17.05 -14.25 -7.25
C GLY A 456 18.39 -13.91 -7.92
N ALA A 457 19.06 -14.92 -8.50
CA ALA A 457 20.30 -14.71 -9.25
C ALA A 457 20.10 -13.87 -10.51
N LEU A 458 18.91 -13.94 -11.13
CA LEU A 458 18.54 -13.09 -12.28
C LEU A 458 18.38 -11.62 -11.91
N PHE A 459 18.27 -11.27 -10.62
CA PHE A 459 18.29 -9.88 -10.16
C PHE A 459 19.72 -9.36 -9.96
N GLY A 460 20.72 -10.22 -9.74
CA GLY A 460 22.14 -9.88 -9.55
C GLY A 460 23.00 -9.94 -10.82
N ASP A 461 23.89 -10.93 -10.93
CA ASP A 461 24.80 -11.07 -12.09
C ASP A 461 24.20 -11.84 -13.28
N GLY A 462 23.03 -12.48 -13.09
CA GLY A 462 22.31 -13.18 -14.15
C GLY A 462 21.26 -12.31 -14.86
N GLY A 463 20.46 -12.88 -15.75
CA GLY A 463 19.33 -12.19 -16.34
C GLY A 463 18.80 -12.83 -17.62
N ILE A 464 17.85 -12.14 -18.26
CA ILE A 464 17.32 -12.50 -19.58
C ILE A 464 17.84 -11.49 -20.61
N PHE A 465 18.28 -11.94 -21.78
CA PHE A 465 18.73 -11.05 -22.85
C PHE A 465 17.57 -10.22 -23.44
N GLU A 466 17.88 -9.02 -23.97
CA GLU A 466 16.88 -8.09 -24.52
C GLU A 466 16.06 -8.67 -25.70
N ASN A 467 16.71 -9.47 -26.55
CA ASN A 467 16.08 -10.18 -27.67
C ASN A 467 15.46 -11.53 -27.24
N LEU A 468 15.41 -11.79 -25.93
CA LEU A 468 14.83 -12.99 -25.31
C LEU A 468 15.47 -14.29 -25.78
N ASN A 469 16.74 -14.24 -26.21
CA ASN A 469 17.45 -15.38 -26.78
C ASN A 469 18.12 -16.31 -25.78
N GLY A 470 18.12 -15.93 -24.52
CA GLY A 470 18.55 -16.81 -23.46
C GLY A 470 18.40 -16.19 -22.09
N ILE A 471 18.50 -17.08 -21.12
CA ILE A 471 18.71 -16.82 -19.71
C ILE A 471 20.18 -17.09 -19.41
N PHE A 472 20.81 -16.31 -18.54
CA PHE A 472 22.22 -16.47 -18.23
C PHE A 472 22.56 -16.16 -16.78
N LEU A 473 23.70 -16.68 -16.33
CA LEU A 473 24.41 -16.28 -15.12
C LEU A 473 25.90 -16.14 -15.47
N SER A 474 26.49 -15.01 -15.11
CA SER A 474 27.94 -14.79 -15.22
C SER A 474 28.57 -14.80 -13.82
N SER A 475 29.71 -15.46 -13.67
CA SER A 475 30.47 -15.46 -12.42
C SER A 475 31.96 -15.67 -12.67
N SER A 476 32.80 -15.16 -11.78
CA SER A 476 34.23 -15.48 -11.73
C SER A 476 34.51 -16.83 -11.08
N GLU A 477 33.50 -17.65 -10.80
CA GLU A 477 33.61 -18.97 -10.19
C GLU A 477 32.86 -20.00 -11.03
N LEU A 478 33.59 -20.91 -11.69
CA LEU A 478 33.02 -21.95 -12.56
C LEU A 478 31.98 -22.81 -11.81
N GLU A 479 32.24 -23.16 -10.56
CA GLU A 479 31.34 -23.99 -9.76
C GLU A 479 30.00 -23.30 -9.47
N SER A 480 29.97 -21.97 -9.35
CA SER A 480 28.72 -21.22 -9.23
C SER A 480 27.89 -21.26 -10.52
N VAL A 481 28.56 -21.23 -11.66
CA VAL A 481 27.93 -21.32 -12.98
C VAL A 481 27.38 -22.74 -13.24
N LYS A 482 28.14 -23.78 -12.86
CA LYS A 482 27.68 -25.17 -12.91
C LYS A 482 26.51 -25.45 -11.95
N GLU A 483 26.54 -24.87 -10.76
CA GLU A 483 25.43 -24.99 -9.81
C GLU A 483 24.14 -24.38 -10.39
N PHE A 484 24.23 -23.19 -10.99
CA PHE A 484 23.09 -22.55 -11.66
C PHE A 484 22.58 -23.38 -12.86
N GLN A 485 23.49 -23.97 -13.65
CA GLN A 485 23.13 -24.90 -14.71
C GLN A 485 22.34 -26.10 -14.17
N SER A 486 22.86 -26.77 -13.14
CA SER A 486 22.23 -27.93 -12.53
C SER A 486 20.84 -27.61 -11.96
N ASP A 487 20.67 -26.41 -11.40
CA ASP A 487 19.38 -25.96 -10.88
C ASP A 487 18.37 -25.72 -12.01
N ILE A 488 18.78 -25.14 -13.15
CA ILE A 488 17.93 -25.03 -14.35
C ILE A 488 17.53 -26.41 -14.85
N GLU A 489 18.50 -27.34 -14.98
CA GLU A 489 18.24 -28.70 -15.45
C GLU A 489 17.22 -29.43 -14.56
N LYS A 490 17.33 -29.30 -13.23
CA LYS A 490 16.36 -29.87 -12.28
C LYS A 490 14.98 -29.22 -12.33
N ILE A 491 14.89 -27.90 -12.54
CA ILE A 491 13.59 -27.22 -12.63
C ILE A 491 12.79 -27.79 -13.81
N PHE A 492 13.44 -27.97 -14.95
CA PHE A 492 12.79 -28.34 -16.20
C PHE A 492 12.95 -29.82 -16.59
N ASP A 493 13.52 -30.65 -15.70
CA ASP A 493 13.83 -32.07 -15.95
C ASP A 493 14.53 -32.25 -17.31
N LEU A 494 15.64 -31.54 -17.50
CA LEU A 494 16.42 -31.53 -18.74
C LEU A 494 17.57 -32.53 -18.67
N ASP A 495 18.00 -33.00 -19.83
CA ASP A 495 19.27 -33.71 -19.96
C ASP A 495 20.45 -32.74 -19.75
N GLU A 496 21.63 -33.28 -19.42
CA GLU A 496 22.81 -32.48 -19.17
C GLU A 496 23.19 -31.62 -20.40
N ASN A 497 23.35 -30.32 -20.21
CA ASN A 497 23.61 -29.32 -21.25
C ASN A 497 22.48 -29.15 -22.29
N GLU A 498 21.26 -29.65 -22.05
CA GLU A 498 20.15 -29.48 -23.00
C GLU A 498 19.82 -27.98 -23.18
N PHE A 499 20.06 -27.47 -24.39
CA PHE A 499 19.99 -26.04 -24.76
C PHE A 499 20.95 -25.09 -24.01
N GLY A 500 21.78 -25.66 -23.13
CA GLY A 500 22.72 -24.97 -22.25
C GLY A 500 24.15 -24.99 -22.79
N ARG A 501 24.93 -23.97 -22.43
CA ARG A 501 26.39 -23.97 -22.65
C ARG A 501 27.07 -23.07 -21.62
N ILE A 502 28.28 -23.44 -21.23
CA ILE A 502 29.17 -22.57 -20.45
C ILE A 502 30.22 -21.98 -21.39
N ILE A 503 30.34 -20.65 -21.37
CA ILE A 503 31.33 -19.90 -22.15
C ILE A 503 32.34 -19.32 -21.17
N GLU A 504 33.62 -19.59 -21.41
CA GLU A 504 34.71 -18.92 -20.71
C GLU A 504 35.10 -17.65 -21.46
N GLY A 505 35.23 -16.54 -20.74
CA GLY A 505 35.63 -15.27 -21.32
C GLY A 505 35.27 -14.10 -20.41
N GLY A 506 35.84 -12.93 -20.70
CA GLY A 506 35.46 -11.71 -20.00
C GLY A 506 36.31 -10.53 -20.43
N GLU A 507 35.63 -9.40 -20.67
CA GLU A 507 36.26 -8.17 -21.18
C GLU A 507 36.99 -7.39 -20.06
N LYS A 508 36.56 -7.57 -18.81
CA LYS A 508 37.08 -6.85 -17.62
C LYS A 508 37.57 -7.79 -16.52
N GLY A 509 38.12 -8.94 -16.93
CA GLY A 509 38.58 -9.99 -16.03
C GLY A 509 38.12 -11.37 -16.51
N HIS A 510 38.65 -12.41 -15.89
CA HIS A 510 38.28 -13.80 -16.19
C HIS A 510 36.91 -14.13 -15.58
N SER A 511 36.02 -14.71 -16.39
CA SER A 511 34.69 -15.16 -15.96
C SER A 511 34.18 -16.33 -16.79
N TRP A 512 33.18 -17.02 -16.25
CA TRP A 512 32.38 -18.03 -16.94
C TRP A 512 30.93 -17.55 -17.01
N CYS A 513 30.26 -17.87 -18.11
CA CYS A 513 28.88 -17.50 -18.35
C CYS A 513 28.10 -18.72 -18.83
N TYR A 514 27.14 -19.18 -18.02
CA TYR A 514 26.15 -20.16 -18.47
C TYR A 514 25.06 -19.44 -19.27
N GLN A 515 24.65 -20.03 -20.38
CA GLN A 515 23.54 -19.55 -21.20
C GLN A 515 22.62 -20.71 -21.57
N ASN A 516 21.32 -20.58 -21.32
CA ASN A 516 20.31 -21.49 -21.87
C ASN A 516 19.45 -20.76 -22.91
N THR A 517 19.32 -21.33 -24.10
CA THR A 517 18.64 -20.69 -25.25
C THR A 517 17.19 -21.15 -25.48
N ASN A 518 16.69 -22.06 -24.64
CA ASN A 518 15.32 -22.55 -24.71
C ASN A 518 14.33 -21.42 -24.39
N ARG A 519 13.48 -21.08 -25.38
CA ARG A 519 12.53 -19.97 -25.25
C ARG A 519 11.44 -20.22 -24.23
N ALA A 520 11.07 -21.48 -23.96
CA ALA A 520 10.09 -21.80 -22.93
C ALA A 520 10.61 -21.45 -21.54
N ILE A 521 11.87 -21.78 -21.24
CA ILE A 521 12.56 -21.43 -19.99
C ILE A 521 12.65 -19.90 -19.83
N VAL A 522 13.06 -19.21 -20.90
CA VAL A 522 13.14 -17.73 -20.90
C VAL A 522 11.76 -17.11 -20.62
N ARG A 523 10.70 -17.59 -21.27
CA ARG A 523 9.34 -17.07 -21.06
C ARG A 523 8.80 -17.39 -19.66
N PHE A 524 9.13 -18.55 -19.12
CA PHE A 524 8.76 -18.95 -17.77
C PHE A 524 9.31 -17.98 -16.72
N PHE A 525 10.63 -17.75 -16.71
CA PHE A 525 11.21 -16.80 -15.76
C PHE A 525 10.80 -15.34 -16.02
N LEU A 526 10.55 -14.97 -17.29
CA LEU A 526 10.02 -13.65 -17.61
C LEU A 526 8.61 -13.44 -17.02
N ALA A 527 7.72 -14.44 -17.12
CA ALA A 527 6.39 -14.40 -16.51
C ALA A 527 6.45 -14.35 -14.98
N LEU A 528 7.45 -15.01 -14.38
CA LEU A 528 7.71 -14.95 -12.93
C LEU A 528 8.27 -13.60 -12.45
N GLY A 529 8.59 -12.67 -13.36
CA GLY A 529 9.06 -11.33 -13.02
C GLY A 529 10.58 -11.13 -13.15
N ALA A 530 11.31 -12.03 -13.82
CA ALA A 530 12.73 -11.83 -14.07
C ALA A 530 12.99 -10.58 -14.93
N PRO A 531 14.01 -9.76 -14.61
CA PRO A 531 14.32 -8.58 -15.38
C PRO A 531 14.85 -8.93 -16.77
N LYS A 532 14.38 -8.19 -17.77
CA LYS A 532 14.72 -8.39 -19.18
C LYS A 532 15.69 -7.30 -19.65
N GLY A 533 16.86 -7.69 -20.14
CA GLY A 533 17.83 -6.76 -20.70
C GLY A 533 18.55 -5.92 -19.64
N LYS A 534 18.71 -4.61 -19.88
CA LYS A 534 19.50 -3.75 -19.00
C LYS A 534 18.74 -3.40 -17.72
N LYS A 535 19.10 -4.05 -16.62
CA LYS A 535 18.54 -3.80 -15.28
C LYS A 535 18.66 -2.35 -14.85
N THR A 536 19.76 -1.67 -15.20
CA THR A 536 20.00 -0.26 -14.86
C THR A 536 18.99 0.70 -15.48
N GLU A 537 18.27 0.27 -16.52
CA GLU A 537 17.34 1.09 -17.30
C GLU A 537 15.86 0.80 -17.03
N GLN A 538 15.55 -0.15 -16.15
CA GLN A 538 14.18 -0.58 -15.86
C GLN A 538 13.92 -0.66 -14.34
N PRO A 539 12.65 -0.56 -13.90
CA PRO A 539 12.31 -0.78 -12.50
C PRO A 539 12.60 -2.24 -12.09
N LEU A 540 12.97 -2.43 -10.83
CA LEU A 540 13.13 -3.76 -10.23
C LEU A 540 12.01 -3.95 -9.21
N TYR A 541 11.31 -5.07 -9.32
CA TYR A 541 10.23 -5.43 -8.40
C TYR A 541 10.47 -6.86 -7.93
N VAL A 542 10.48 -7.07 -6.62
CA VAL A 542 10.42 -8.43 -6.07
C VAL A 542 8.98 -8.93 -6.24
N PRO A 543 8.74 -10.03 -6.96
CA PRO A 543 7.39 -10.55 -7.17
C PRO A 543 6.71 -10.90 -5.85
N ALA A 544 5.41 -10.62 -5.73
CA ALA A 544 4.66 -10.83 -4.47
C ALA A 544 4.72 -12.28 -3.96
N TRP A 545 4.77 -13.25 -4.88
CA TRP A 545 4.85 -14.66 -4.54
C TRP A 545 6.15 -15.04 -3.80
N ILE A 546 7.21 -14.22 -3.87
CA ILE A 546 8.44 -14.45 -3.09
C ILE A 546 8.18 -14.39 -1.59
N TYR A 547 7.17 -13.62 -1.17
CA TYR A 547 6.82 -13.42 0.24
C TYR A 547 5.75 -14.41 0.73
N THR A 548 5.39 -15.43 -0.06
CA THR A 548 4.35 -16.40 0.36
C THR A 548 4.83 -17.34 1.45
N ASP A 549 6.14 -17.61 1.49
CA ASP A 549 6.77 -18.53 2.42
C ASP A 549 8.20 -18.06 2.76
N ASP A 550 8.61 -18.24 4.01
CA ASP A 550 9.90 -17.75 4.51
C ASP A 550 11.10 -18.41 3.82
N ALA A 551 10.99 -19.67 3.40
CA ALA A 551 12.05 -20.37 2.68
C ALA A 551 12.13 -19.92 1.21
N VAL A 552 11.00 -19.60 0.59
CA VAL A 552 10.95 -18.99 -0.76
C VAL A 552 11.63 -17.63 -0.74
N GLU A 553 11.29 -16.79 0.25
CA GLU A 553 11.92 -15.49 0.48
C GLU A 553 13.44 -15.65 0.67
N GLU A 554 13.87 -16.62 1.49
CA GLU A 554 15.27 -16.91 1.75
C GLU A 554 16.06 -17.25 0.49
N GLU A 555 15.57 -18.17 -0.33
CA GLU A 555 16.28 -18.60 -1.54
C GLU A 555 16.47 -17.45 -2.54
N PHE A 556 15.44 -16.62 -2.72
CA PHE A 556 15.50 -15.46 -3.61
C PHE A 556 16.55 -14.44 -3.15
N PHE A 557 16.48 -13.98 -1.90
CA PHE A 557 17.39 -12.95 -1.41
C PHE A 557 18.81 -13.50 -1.19
N SER A 558 18.97 -14.77 -0.83
CA SER A 558 20.30 -15.40 -0.71
C SER A 558 21.05 -15.44 -2.03
N SER A 559 20.35 -15.70 -3.15
CA SER A 559 20.94 -15.62 -4.49
C SER A 559 21.23 -14.19 -4.93
N PHE A 560 20.31 -13.26 -4.68
CA PHE A 560 20.55 -11.85 -4.99
C PHE A 560 21.76 -11.28 -4.21
N LEU A 561 21.85 -11.57 -2.91
CA LEU A 561 22.97 -11.18 -2.07
C LEU A 561 24.27 -11.87 -2.50
N GLY A 562 24.22 -13.14 -2.90
CA GLY A 562 25.36 -13.86 -3.46
C GLY A 562 26.06 -13.08 -4.57
N SER A 563 25.29 -12.53 -5.52
CA SER A 563 25.81 -11.68 -6.59
C SER A 563 26.30 -10.32 -6.10
N GLU A 564 25.51 -9.59 -5.29
CA GLU A 564 25.72 -8.15 -5.07
C GLU A 564 26.51 -7.80 -3.79
N ILE A 565 26.61 -8.71 -2.82
CA ILE A 565 27.19 -8.39 -1.51
C ILE A 565 28.71 -8.22 -1.57
N GLY A 566 29.21 -7.18 -0.93
CA GLY A 566 30.63 -6.92 -0.70
C GLY A 566 31.03 -7.39 0.70
N VAL A 567 31.86 -8.43 0.77
CA VAL A 567 32.31 -9.01 2.05
C VAL A 567 33.45 -8.17 2.67
N PRO A 568 33.32 -7.75 3.95
CA PRO A 568 34.33 -6.93 4.62
C PRO A 568 35.64 -7.71 4.82
N LYS A 569 36.72 -6.98 5.09
CA LYS A 569 38.01 -7.52 5.56
C LYS A 569 38.37 -6.89 6.89
N VAL A 570 39.23 -7.55 7.68
CA VAL A 570 39.84 -6.94 8.85
C VAL A 570 40.74 -5.78 8.40
N HIS A 571 40.55 -4.60 8.97
CA HIS A 571 41.40 -3.44 8.68
C HIS A 571 42.81 -3.68 9.22
N ILE A 572 43.86 -3.12 8.58
CA ILE A 572 45.28 -3.29 8.96
C ILE A 572 45.53 -3.01 10.45
N SER A 573 44.80 -2.04 11.04
CA SER A 573 44.85 -1.74 12.48
C SER A 573 44.41 -2.88 13.42
N GLY A 574 43.67 -3.88 12.92
CA GLY A 574 42.99 -4.91 13.70
C GLY A 574 41.83 -4.42 14.57
N ILE A 575 41.51 -3.12 14.61
CA ILE A 575 40.48 -2.54 15.51
C ILE A 575 39.06 -2.69 14.95
N ARG A 576 38.91 -2.60 13.63
CA ARG A 576 37.64 -2.53 12.91
C ARG A 576 37.65 -3.39 11.66
N LEU A 577 36.48 -3.65 11.11
CA LEU A 577 36.33 -4.15 9.75
C LEU A 577 36.30 -2.99 8.76
N GLN A 578 36.64 -3.30 7.50
CA GLN A 578 36.35 -2.46 6.35
C GLN A 578 34.84 -2.44 6.06
N THR A 579 34.44 -1.81 4.96
CA THR A 579 33.05 -1.71 4.54
C THR A 579 32.40 -3.07 4.33
N PHE A 580 31.17 -3.20 4.81
CA PHE A 580 30.24 -4.28 4.47
C PHE A 580 29.05 -3.63 3.77
N ASP A 581 28.89 -3.85 2.48
CA ASP A 581 27.91 -3.15 1.67
C ASP A 581 27.44 -3.97 0.47
N LEU A 582 26.27 -3.64 -0.05
CA LEU A 582 25.83 -4.03 -1.39
C LEU A 582 25.46 -2.77 -2.17
N ALA A 583 25.65 -2.79 -3.49
CA ALA A 583 25.38 -1.59 -4.28
C ALA A 583 24.83 -1.88 -5.66
N ILE A 584 23.66 -1.32 -5.95
CA ILE A 584 23.00 -1.42 -7.26
C ILE A 584 23.07 -0.10 -8.02
N THR A 585 23.06 -0.16 -9.35
CA THR A 585 23.06 1.03 -10.22
C THR A 585 21.72 1.19 -10.92
N GLY A 586 21.28 2.44 -11.11
CA GLY A 586 20.03 2.73 -11.83
C GLY A 586 20.01 4.14 -12.43
N LYS A 587 19.19 4.34 -13.48
CA LYS A 587 18.90 5.68 -14.02
C LYS A 587 18.35 6.58 -12.90
N LYS A 588 18.64 7.88 -12.98
CA LYS A 588 18.20 8.87 -11.98
C LYS A 588 16.67 8.90 -11.80
N GLU A 589 15.93 8.73 -12.89
CA GLU A 589 14.45 8.68 -12.89
C GLU A 589 13.89 7.49 -12.08
N LEU A 590 14.67 6.42 -11.90
CA LEU A 590 14.27 5.22 -11.16
C LEU A 590 14.66 5.27 -9.67
N SER A 591 15.01 6.46 -9.15
CA SER A 591 15.55 6.59 -7.79
C SER A 591 14.61 6.07 -6.72
N LYS A 592 13.32 6.43 -6.80
CA LYS A 592 12.30 5.93 -5.87
C LYS A 592 12.22 4.41 -5.88
N ASN A 593 12.14 3.79 -7.06
CA ASN A 593 12.10 2.34 -7.21
C ASN A 593 13.36 1.63 -6.67
N ARG A 594 14.55 2.22 -6.86
CA ARG A 594 15.81 1.65 -6.34
C ARG A 594 15.86 1.68 -4.81
N LEU A 595 15.38 2.76 -4.20
CA LEU A 595 15.28 2.86 -2.74
C LEU A 595 14.24 1.89 -2.19
N GLU A 596 13.09 1.75 -2.84
CA GLU A 596 12.05 0.76 -2.47
C GLU A 596 12.58 -0.67 -2.53
N PHE A 597 13.27 -1.04 -3.62
CA PHE A 597 13.88 -2.35 -3.76
C PHE A 597 14.94 -2.61 -2.66
N LEU A 598 15.81 -1.64 -2.36
CA LEU A 598 16.78 -1.79 -1.26
C LEU A 598 16.12 -1.85 0.11
N ASN A 599 14.98 -1.19 0.32
CA ASN A 599 14.21 -1.30 1.56
C ASN A 599 13.65 -2.72 1.75
N GLN A 600 13.26 -3.40 0.67
CA GLN A 600 12.87 -4.83 0.75
C GLN A 600 14.05 -5.70 1.18
N VAL A 601 15.25 -5.43 0.66
CA VAL A 601 16.48 -6.12 1.10
C VAL A 601 16.80 -5.82 2.57
N ILE A 602 16.61 -4.58 3.02
CA ILE A 602 16.78 -4.20 4.44
C ILE A 602 15.79 -4.99 5.31
N GLN A 603 14.52 -5.04 4.93
CA GLN A 603 13.48 -5.77 5.68
C GLN A 603 13.83 -7.25 5.80
N PHE A 604 14.28 -7.88 4.70
CA PHE A 604 14.75 -9.27 4.70
C PHE A 604 15.90 -9.51 5.69
N LEU A 605 16.89 -8.60 5.74
CA LEU A 605 18.04 -8.68 6.63
C LEU A 605 17.66 -8.42 8.10
N GLU A 606 16.86 -7.39 8.36
CA GLU A 606 16.42 -7.03 9.71
C GLU A 606 15.51 -8.08 10.34
N LYS A 607 14.66 -8.73 9.53
CA LYS A 607 13.86 -9.91 9.93
C LYS A 607 14.72 -11.04 10.51
N ARG A 608 16.00 -11.14 10.08
CA ARG A 608 16.99 -12.12 10.54
C ARG A 608 17.98 -11.55 11.56
N GLY A 609 17.65 -10.40 12.16
CA GLY A 609 18.47 -9.76 13.20
C GLY A 609 19.73 -9.06 12.67
N VAL A 610 19.87 -8.91 11.36
CA VAL A 610 20.99 -8.18 10.75
C VAL A 610 20.63 -6.70 10.65
N LYS A 611 21.36 -5.87 11.40
CA LYS A 611 21.23 -4.42 11.39
C LYS A 611 21.86 -3.81 10.14
N CYS A 612 21.06 -3.04 9.44
CA CYS A 612 21.48 -2.22 8.30
C CYS A 612 21.73 -0.76 8.74
N ASN A 613 22.53 -0.05 7.96
CA ASN A 613 22.69 1.40 8.03
C ASN A 613 21.98 2.05 6.83
N ASN A 614 21.98 3.39 6.78
CA ASN A 614 21.33 4.13 5.69
C ASN A 614 21.90 3.78 4.31
N VAL A 615 21.00 3.78 3.32
CA VAL A 615 21.36 3.76 1.90
C VAL A 615 21.97 5.11 1.52
N ARG A 616 23.14 5.10 0.88
CA ARG A 616 23.76 6.30 0.31
C ARG A 616 23.70 6.28 -1.21
N VAL A 617 23.45 7.45 -1.79
CA VAL A 617 23.35 7.64 -3.24
C VAL A 617 24.57 8.41 -3.72
N TYR A 618 25.20 7.90 -4.78
CA TYR A 618 26.40 8.48 -5.38
C TYR A 618 26.19 8.71 -6.88
N ASP A 619 26.66 9.83 -7.41
CA ASP A 619 26.78 10.01 -8.86
C ASP A 619 27.78 9.00 -9.43
N THR A 620 27.43 8.40 -10.57
CA THR A 620 28.38 7.62 -11.35
C THR A 620 29.12 8.52 -12.35
N PRO A 621 30.28 8.11 -12.89
CA PRO A 621 30.98 8.89 -13.92
C PRO A 621 30.07 9.24 -15.11
N ASN A 622 29.11 8.36 -15.42
CA ASN A 622 28.03 8.65 -16.33
C ASN A 622 26.90 9.38 -15.58
N LYS A 623 26.80 10.70 -15.77
CA LYS A 623 25.83 11.57 -15.08
C LYS A 623 24.35 11.19 -15.25
N ARG A 624 24.01 10.20 -16.08
CA ARG A 624 22.67 9.64 -16.25
C ARG A 624 22.28 8.59 -15.18
N TYR A 625 23.24 8.07 -14.42
CA TYR A 625 23.01 7.00 -13.44
C TYR A 625 23.47 7.38 -12.03
N TYR A 626 22.77 6.83 -11.05
CA TYR A 626 23.15 6.83 -9.64
C TYR A 626 23.55 5.42 -9.20
N LYS A 627 24.51 5.34 -8.28
CA LYS A 627 24.86 4.14 -7.52
C LYS A 627 24.26 4.24 -6.13
N TYR A 628 23.42 3.27 -5.79
CA TYR A 628 22.71 3.16 -4.51
C TYR A 628 23.41 2.10 -3.68
N ARG A 629 24.01 2.49 -2.56
CA ARG A 629 24.81 1.62 -1.72
C ARG A 629 24.18 1.48 -0.35
N LEU A 630 23.77 0.27 -0.03
CA LEU A 630 23.30 -0.13 1.28
C LEU A 630 24.49 -0.60 2.12
N PHE A 631 24.69 0.01 3.28
CA PHE A 631 25.72 -0.38 4.22
C PHE A 631 25.13 -1.29 5.30
N ILE A 632 25.81 -2.39 5.62
CA ILE A 632 25.46 -3.28 6.73
C ILE A 632 26.36 -2.94 7.92
N SER A 633 25.83 -3.02 9.14
CA SER A 633 26.62 -2.72 10.33
C SER A 633 27.81 -3.68 10.47
N THR A 634 29.00 -3.11 10.61
CA THR A 634 30.26 -3.84 10.76
C THR A 634 30.58 -4.19 12.22
N GLN A 635 29.61 -4.07 13.13
CA GLN A 635 29.76 -4.56 14.51
C GLN A 635 29.95 -6.08 14.50
N PHE A 636 30.86 -6.59 15.32
CA PHE A 636 31.23 -8.02 15.32
C PHE A 636 30.01 -8.94 15.45
N SER A 637 29.12 -8.69 16.43
CA SER A 637 27.91 -9.49 16.62
C SER A 637 26.94 -9.43 15.43
N ASN A 638 26.93 -8.32 14.68
CA ASN A 638 26.07 -8.15 13.51
C ASN A 638 26.58 -8.92 12.30
N VAL A 639 27.89 -8.85 12.06
CA VAL A 639 28.55 -9.59 10.99
C VAL A 639 28.50 -11.10 11.25
N TYR A 640 28.65 -11.49 12.52
CA TYR A 640 28.40 -12.86 12.97
C TYR A 640 26.96 -13.30 12.70
N GLN A 641 25.96 -12.50 13.09
CA GLN A 641 24.56 -12.79 12.81
C GLN A 641 24.31 -12.98 11.30
N PHE A 642 24.85 -12.08 10.46
CA PHE A 642 24.75 -12.24 9.01
C PHE A 642 25.31 -13.59 8.54
N SER A 643 26.51 -13.97 9.00
CA SER A 643 27.12 -15.23 8.55
C SER A 643 26.38 -16.50 8.98
N LYS A 644 25.60 -16.42 10.06
CA LYS A 644 24.84 -17.55 10.59
C LYS A 644 23.47 -17.67 9.93
N GLU A 645 22.80 -16.54 9.69
CA GLU A 645 21.41 -16.54 9.21
C GLU A 645 21.28 -16.38 7.69
N ILE A 646 22.30 -15.85 7.01
CA ILE A 646 22.20 -15.48 5.59
C ILE A 646 23.10 -16.37 4.75
N LYS A 647 22.47 -17.16 3.88
CA LYS A 647 23.15 -17.96 2.86
C LYS A 647 23.53 -17.06 1.67
N LEU A 648 24.61 -17.43 0.98
CA LEU A 648 25.06 -16.76 -0.25
C LEU A 648 25.08 -17.78 -1.38
N ASN A 649 23.94 -17.91 -2.07
CA ASN A 649 23.79 -18.85 -3.19
C ASN A 649 24.62 -18.40 -4.39
N TYR A 650 25.08 -19.36 -5.20
CA TYR A 650 25.93 -19.13 -6.38
C TYR A 650 27.16 -18.27 -6.11
N CYS A 651 27.69 -18.30 -4.88
CA CYS A 651 28.89 -17.55 -4.52
C CYS A 651 29.60 -18.12 -3.28
N ARG A 652 30.37 -19.20 -3.45
CA ARG A 652 31.03 -19.87 -2.33
C ARG A 652 32.19 -19.06 -1.77
N TYR A 653 32.96 -18.41 -2.65
CA TYR A 653 34.14 -17.66 -2.23
C TYR A 653 33.80 -16.51 -1.26
N LYS A 654 32.64 -15.84 -1.43
CA LYS A 654 32.20 -14.77 -0.52
C LYS A 654 31.83 -15.32 0.85
N GLY A 655 31.15 -16.47 0.89
CA GLY A 655 30.85 -17.18 2.13
C GLY A 655 32.13 -17.55 2.88
N GLU A 656 33.07 -18.23 2.22
CA GLU A 656 34.35 -18.61 2.82
C GLU A 656 35.16 -17.39 3.31
N LYS A 657 35.19 -16.33 2.50
CA LYS A 657 35.88 -15.08 2.85
C LYS A 657 35.24 -14.41 4.07
N LEU A 658 33.91 -14.48 4.20
CA LEU A 658 33.20 -13.95 5.35
C LEU A 658 33.56 -14.74 6.61
N SER A 659 33.52 -16.08 6.54
CA SER A 659 33.92 -16.95 7.67
C SER A 659 35.37 -16.71 8.08
N LYS A 660 36.32 -16.64 7.12
CA LYS A 660 37.72 -16.30 7.40
C LYS A 660 37.86 -14.93 8.07
N THR A 661 37.07 -13.94 7.66
CA THR A 661 37.10 -12.59 8.22
C THR A 661 36.57 -12.55 9.65
N ILE A 662 35.46 -13.25 9.91
CA ILE A 662 34.88 -13.37 11.25
C ILE A 662 35.86 -14.07 12.18
N ASN A 663 36.50 -15.15 11.72
CA ASN A 663 37.45 -15.90 12.51
C ASN A 663 38.69 -15.07 12.88
N ALA A 664 39.27 -14.40 11.90
CA ALA A 664 40.39 -13.51 12.15
C ALA A 664 40.03 -12.36 13.12
N PHE A 665 38.85 -11.77 12.95
CA PHE A 665 38.43 -10.64 13.78
C PHE A 665 38.05 -11.07 15.20
N GLY A 666 37.41 -12.23 15.36
CA GLY A 666 37.09 -12.87 16.64
C GLY A 666 38.36 -13.11 17.47
N LYS A 667 39.39 -13.73 16.88
CA LYS A 667 40.72 -13.92 17.53
C LYS A 667 41.29 -12.61 18.04
N ILE A 668 41.33 -11.59 17.17
CA ILE A 668 41.89 -10.28 17.53
C ILE A 668 41.09 -9.62 18.65
N LYS A 669 39.74 -9.74 18.63
CA LYS A 669 38.88 -9.18 19.68
C LYS A 669 39.07 -9.89 21.01
N LYS A 670 39.15 -11.22 21.02
CA LYS A 670 39.39 -12.02 22.23
C LYS A 670 40.73 -11.67 22.88
N GLN A 671 41.83 -11.73 22.12
CA GLN A 671 43.18 -11.41 22.63
C GLN A 671 43.26 -10.00 23.21
N ARG A 672 42.60 -9.02 22.57
CA ARG A 672 42.58 -7.64 23.06
C ARG A 672 41.68 -7.45 24.27
N TYR A 673 40.62 -8.25 24.39
CA TYR A 673 39.76 -8.23 25.56
C TYR A 673 40.54 -8.77 26.77
N GLU A 674 41.16 -9.94 26.65
CA GLU A 674 42.01 -10.55 27.68
C GLU A 674 43.13 -9.59 28.12
N ALA A 675 43.87 -9.00 27.17
CA ALA A 675 44.92 -8.03 27.48
C ALA A 675 44.44 -6.73 28.15
N LEU A 676 43.16 -6.37 28.05
CA LEU A 676 42.58 -5.24 28.80
C LEU A 676 42.20 -5.67 30.21
N ILE A 677 41.64 -6.86 30.37
CA ILE A 677 41.33 -7.44 31.68
C ILE A 677 42.60 -7.60 32.51
N ASP A 678 43.68 -8.13 31.92
CA ASP A 678 44.99 -8.27 32.58
C ASP A 678 45.59 -6.92 33.03
N LYS A 679 45.24 -5.83 32.35
CA LYS A 679 45.62 -4.45 32.71
C LYS A 679 44.71 -3.83 33.78
N GLY A 680 43.81 -4.60 34.39
CA GLY A 680 42.90 -4.17 35.45
C GLY A 680 41.68 -3.38 34.95
N TYR A 681 41.33 -3.46 33.66
CA TYR A 681 40.09 -2.86 33.18
C TYR A 681 38.88 -3.70 33.59
N SER A 682 37.78 -3.05 33.99
CA SER A 682 36.49 -3.75 34.14
C SER A 682 36.00 -4.26 32.78
N ALA A 683 35.21 -5.33 32.80
CA ALA A 683 34.60 -5.92 31.60
C ALA A 683 33.85 -4.88 30.76
N GLU A 684 33.05 -4.03 31.40
CA GLU A 684 32.31 -2.95 30.74
C GLU A 684 33.25 -1.94 30.04
N LYS A 685 34.33 -1.53 30.71
CA LYS A 685 35.31 -0.59 30.14
C LYS A 685 36.08 -1.22 28.97
N ALA A 686 36.39 -2.51 29.06
CA ALA A 686 37.02 -3.27 27.98
C ALA A 686 36.09 -3.41 26.77
N MET A 687 34.82 -3.76 26.98
CA MET A 687 33.80 -3.83 25.93
C MET A 687 33.62 -2.50 25.20
N ASN A 688 33.51 -1.40 25.93
CA ASN A 688 33.36 -0.05 25.37
C ASN A 688 34.57 0.33 24.50
N LYS A 689 35.81 0.05 24.96
CA LYS A 689 37.03 0.27 24.15
C LYS A 689 37.06 -0.58 22.88
N LEU A 690 36.55 -1.81 22.93
CA LEU A 690 36.53 -2.72 21.79
C LEU A 690 35.29 -2.59 20.91
N LYS A 691 34.33 -1.72 21.26
CA LYS A 691 33.03 -1.60 20.58
C LYS A 691 32.32 -2.96 20.47
N LEU A 692 32.34 -3.73 21.55
CA LEU A 692 31.66 -5.02 21.66
C LEU A 692 30.30 -4.83 22.33
N SER A 693 29.27 -5.47 21.77
CA SER A 693 27.99 -5.68 22.46
C SER A 693 28.14 -6.80 23.48
N GLN A 694 27.20 -6.93 24.44
CA GLN A 694 27.19 -8.05 25.38
C GLN A 694 27.16 -9.40 24.65
N ARG A 695 26.30 -9.53 23.63
CA ARG A 695 26.27 -10.70 22.75
C ARG A 695 27.61 -10.92 22.03
N GLY A 696 28.24 -9.85 21.54
CA GLY A 696 29.56 -9.92 20.92
C GLY A 696 30.65 -10.41 21.89
N LEU A 697 30.60 -10.00 23.15
CA LEU A 697 31.51 -10.49 24.19
C LEU A 697 31.29 -11.98 24.44
N TYR A 698 30.03 -12.42 24.58
CA TYR A 698 29.71 -13.84 24.73
C TYR A 698 30.30 -14.67 23.58
N ILE A 699 30.01 -14.28 22.32
CA ILE A 699 30.50 -15.00 21.13
C ILE A 699 32.03 -15.12 21.13
N ILE A 700 32.76 -14.03 21.42
CA ILE A 700 34.24 -14.11 21.39
C ILE A 700 34.81 -14.99 22.50
N LEU A 701 34.18 -15.02 23.68
CA LEU A 701 34.65 -15.81 24.82
C LEU A 701 34.31 -17.29 24.67
N SER A 702 33.12 -17.61 24.14
CA SER A 702 32.69 -18.98 23.85
C SER A 702 33.38 -19.61 22.64
N GLU A 703 34.10 -18.80 21.84
CA GLU A 703 34.69 -19.22 20.56
C GLU A 703 33.66 -19.79 19.57
N GLU A 704 32.40 -19.38 19.69
CA GLU A 704 31.31 -19.79 18.79
C GLU A 704 31.37 -19.09 17.41
N TRP A 705 32.55 -18.72 16.90
CA TRP A 705 32.73 -17.96 15.66
C TRP A 705 33.45 -18.70 14.54
#